data_AF-A0A0U5B4H6-F1
#
_entry.id   AF-A0A0U5B4H6-F1
#
_cell.length_a   1.000
_cell.length_b   1.000
_cell.length_c   1.000
_cell.angle_alpha   90.00
_cell.angle_beta   90.00
_cell.angle_gamma   90.00
#
_symmetry.space_group_name_H-M   'P 1'
#
loop_
_entity.id
_entity.type
_entity.pdbx_description
1 polymer ?
#
loop_
_entity_poly.entity_id
_entity_poly.type
_entity_poly.pdbx_seq_one_letter_code
_entity_poly.pdbx_strand_id
1 'polypeptide(L)'
;MLLQNVEMFEGLSTVEQARLFGSMEKITIEPGTVIFNTGDAGDAMYIINSGEVELFASTEEGERHLLTILKEGEVFGEMSLLTGNPRSASGIAASSTVLFKMGTDTFHQLMLENNTISTYLSRLLCQRLAQTNSSLQRSKDSQVKQVLEALSTLPELLQDTVLTLSLLPGATPSLLTHYFKHDSAIQQIYEYKPVYQDLIVHEYEAGVEWFYVDPAIQLVLRDMYASRFGSSQKEAVLDKAVHYFLAHQQLPYAVQTYIQSTEWEKACGVVEKQLDCDSISLEEKEQVGVLLVACPKDILFRHEAILFLLLEAQLHRNLAAGFSLVEDALSNIQLYFSDQQAAQLYEYAAAFSKKLGYPQKALEYLNMAYSLASELTESSSRRQKADQGEGQDREYALSKLNFENMWRLARAEKAGQLFNKSGLSILFTILFSCLCLGYFSQAEPFSGLSHKGMLFVGLSLTAMAFWIVDVIPDYIVALLLAMSWSLTGLVKMDTVLSGFSNPVWLYMMGILALGAAISHSGLLYRLSLHMLKLFPKSYRGQMMGLMISGIVFNPLLPSSSAKVVLASPIALSISEAMGFANRSRGSAGLGLTAMVSYGYLSPFFLTASSLNVLAMGLIPNLSVSWGQWFWYALPAFLVFTVGMFVANLFLFRPGSEGKAMSAAMLDEQLTILGSLTKEEKITLWTMTGTIGMLMLESWHHIESVWIMLTGFSVLVITGVLDSRTLKSGIDWPFMLFNGVALAFATVASELGVVKWLTSLFAHFLEPFTGSPYLFIPAVAVTVFLVTFIVRDDPAVILLVISLAPLCEQVGIHPWLLLFVILLTSDPFFFTYQSPSYLLAYYSTEERAFSHRQGQKVAICYALFAVLAVVVSIPFWQWIGLIR
;
A
#
# COMPACT_ATOMS: atom_id res chain seq x y z
N MET A 1 27.53 11.29 5.22
CA MET A 1 27.02 11.99 4.04
C MET A 1 25.60 12.49 4.32
N LEU A 2 25.14 13.60 3.70
CA LEU A 2 23.70 13.83 3.54
C LEU A 2 23.28 12.96 2.33
N LEU A 3 22.29 12.08 2.50
CA LEU A 3 21.77 11.18 1.45
C LEU A 3 21.27 11.91 0.18
N GLN A 4 21.25 13.25 0.20
CA GLN A 4 21.02 14.12 -0.96
C GLN A 4 21.96 13.84 -2.13
N ASN A 5 23.14 13.24 -1.88
CA ASN A 5 24.12 12.92 -2.91
C ASN A 5 24.02 11.48 -3.42
N VAL A 6 23.08 10.68 -2.92
CA VAL A 6 22.83 9.32 -3.43
C VAL A 6 21.83 9.43 -4.58
N GLU A 7 22.27 9.06 -5.77
CA GLU A 7 21.51 9.18 -7.02
C GLU A 7 20.13 8.47 -6.95
N MET A 8 20.03 7.38 -6.16
CA MET A 8 18.77 6.67 -5.90
C MET A 8 17.67 7.55 -5.28
N PHE A 9 18.05 8.58 -4.51
CA PHE A 9 17.12 9.45 -3.78
C PHE A 9 16.99 10.84 -4.39
N GLU A 10 17.59 11.07 -5.56
CA GLU A 10 17.37 12.28 -6.34
C GLU A 10 15.89 12.38 -6.76
N GLY A 11 15.24 13.47 -6.36
CA GLY A 11 13.82 13.72 -6.67
C GLY A 11 12.84 13.40 -5.53
N LEU A 12 13.28 12.78 -4.43
CA LEU A 12 12.47 12.67 -3.21
C LEU A 12 12.47 13.99 -2.44
N SER A 13 11.32 14.36 -1.86
CA SER A 13 11.24 15.48 -0.93
C SER A 13 12.03 15.18 0.35
N THR A 14 12.44 16.23 1.06
CA THR A 14 13.21 16.09 2.31
C THR A 14 12.44 15.32 3.39
N VAL A 15 11.09 15.39 3.37
CA VAL A 15 10.23 14.65 4.29
C VAL A 15 10.22 13.16 3.95
N GLU A 16 10.10 12.81 2.67
CA GLU A 16 10.15 11.42 2.21
C GLU A 16 11.51 10.80 2.52
N GLN A 17 12.61 11.51 2.25
CA GLN A 17 13.97 11.06 2.62
C GLN A 17 14.11 10.82 4.12
N ALA A 18 13.57 11.70 4.97
CA ALA A 18 13.61 11.54 6.43
C ALA A 18 12.78 10.33 6.90
N ARG A 19 11.64 10.08 6.27
CA ARG A 19 10.78 8.91 6.55
C ARG A 19 11.50 7.61 6.19
N LEU A 20 12.12 7.61 5.01
CA LEU A 20 12.89 6.52 4.42
C LEU A 20 14.09 6.15 5.30
N PHE A 21 14.79 7.15 5.82
CA PHE A 21 15.85 6.95 6.78
C PHE A 21 15.35 6.33 8.09
N GLY A 22 14.20 6.76 8.60
CA GLY A 22 13.58 6.20 9.80
C GLY A 22 13.29 4.70 9.68
N SER A 23 13.19 4.18 8.46
CA SER A 23 13.00 2.76 8.20
C SER A 23 14.30 1.99 7.86
N MET A 24 15.46 2.64 7.87
CA MET A 24 16.76 2.02 7.63
C MET A 24 17.54 1.79 8.93
N GLU A 25 18.38 0.75 8.93
CA GLU A 25 19.32 0.47 10.01
C GLU A 25 20.75 0.86 9.58
N LYS A 26 21.44 1.65 10.40
CA LYS A 26 22.84 2.02 10.16
C LYS A 26 23.79 0.98 10.76
N ILE A 27 24.66 0.39 9.95
CA ILE A 27 25.65 -0.62 10.36
C ILE A 27 27.07 -0.17 10.00
N THR A 28 28.04 -0.53 10.84
CA THR A 28 29.48 -0.27 10.60
C THR A 28 30.20 -1.60 10.52
N ILE A 29 31.02 -1.76 9.49
CA ILE A 29 31.66 -3.02 9.12
C ILE A 29 33.17 -2.80 8.99
N GLU A 30 33.94 -3.67 9.64
CA GLU A 30 35.41 -3.64 9.60
C GLU A 30 35.95 -4.21 8.27
N PRO A 31 37.13 -3.76 7.80
CA PRO A 31 37.75 -4.28 6.59
C PRO A 31 37.91 -5.81 6.62
N GLY A 32 37.66 -6.46 5.48
CA GLY A 32 37.72 -7.92 5.31
C GLY A 32 36.49 -8.68 5.81
N THR A 33 35.51 -8.01 6.40
CA THR A 33 34.28 -8.65 6.86
C THR A 33 33.36 -8.98 5.68
N VAL A 34 32.85 -10.21 5.66
CA VAL A 34 31.84 -10.65 4.69
C VAL A 34 30.46 -10.12 5.11
N ILE A 35 29.82 -9.39 4.21
CA ILE A 35 28.50 -8.78 4.41
C ILE A 35 27.40 -9.82 4.11
N PHE A 36 27.56 -10.54 3.01
CA PHE A 36 26.78 -11.71 2.62
C PHE A 36 27.58 -12.55 1.62
N ASN A 37 27.25 -13.84 1.52
CA ASN A 37 27.80 -14.75 0.53
C ASN A 37 26.87 -14.95 -0.65
N THR A 38 27.44 -15.38 -1.77
CA THR A 38 26.69 -15.90 -2.91
C THR A 38 25.81 -17.06 -2.46
N GLY A 39 24.53 -17.08 -2.87
CA GLY A 39 23.57 -18.11 -2.48
C GLY A 39 22.80 -17.83 -1.19
N ASP A 40 23.17 -16.81 -0.40
CA ASP A 40 22.40 -16.41 0.78
C ASP A 40 21.01 -15.87 0.37
N ALA A 41 20.04 -15.91 1.29
CA ALA A 41 18.73 -15.30 1.04
C ALA A 41 18.82 -13.77 0.91
N GLY A 42 18.00 -13.18 0.03
CA GLY A 42 17.86 -11.73 -0.11
C GLY A 42 16.96 -11.15 0.98
N ASP A 43 17.52 -10.81 2.13
CA ASP A 43 16.79 -10.27 3.29
C ASP A 43 16.81 -8.73 3.37
N ALA A 44 17.78 -8.09 2.69
CA ALA A 44 18.00 -6.66 2.72
C ALA A 44 18.84 -6.15 1.55
N MET A 45 18.84 -4.85 1.33
CA MET A 45 19.81 -4.16 0.47
C MET A 45 20.61 -3.14 1.29
N TYR A 46 21.73 -2.70 0.72
CA TYR A 46 22.70 -1.88 1.39
C TYR A 46 23.08 -0.66 0.54
N ILE A 47 23.22 0.49 1.20
CA ILE A 47 23.70 1.74 0.59
C ILE A 47 25.01 2.12 1.29
N ILE A 48 26.06 2.38 0.52
CA ILE A 48 27.38 2.71 1.06
C ILE A 48 27.40 4.20 1.45
N ASN A 49 27.43 4.48 2.75
CA ASN A 49 27.56 5.85 3.26
C ASN A 49 29.02 6.32 3.32
N SER A 50 29.97 5.41 3.54
CA SER A 50 31.41 5.68 3.46
C SER A 50 32.18 4.35 3.42
N GLY A 51 33.30 4.29 2.73
CA GLY A 51 34.10 3.06 2.56
C GLY A 51 33.93 2.42 1.19
N GLU A 52 34.45 1.20 1.04
CA GLU A 52 34.44 0.45 -0.24
C GLU A 52 34.03 -1.01 0.00
N VAL A 53 33.31 -1.59 -0.97
CA VAL A 53 32.83 -2.99 -0.93
C VAL A 53 33.19 -3.68 -2.24
N GLU A 54 33.84 -4.83 -2.14
CA GLU A 54 34.16 -5.70 -3.28
C GLU A 54 33.05 -6.74 -3.46
N LEU A 55 32.61 -6.91 -4.72
CA LEU A 55 31.66 -7.95 -5.10
C LEU A 55 32.38 -9.08 -5.85
N PHE A 56 32.18 -10.31 -5.41
CA PHE A 56 32.78 -11.51 -6.01
C PHE A 56 31.71 -12.46 -6.56
N ALA A 57 31.91 -12.94 -7.79
CA ALA A 57 31.19 -14.10 -8.30
C ALA A 57 31.92 -15.37 -7.88
N SER A 58 31.15 -16.43 -7.60
CA SER A 58 31.67 -17.78 -7.40
C SER A 58 31.47 -18.58 -8.68
N THR A 59 32.52 -19.22 -9.19
CA THR A 59 32.42 -20.22 -10.25
C THR A 59 32.03 -21.59 -9.68
N GLU A 60 31.59 -22.52 -10.53
CA GLU A 60 31.23 -23.89 -10.13
C GLU A 60 32.38 -24.65 -9.43
N GLU A 61 33.63 -24.23 -9.66
CA GLU A 61 34.85 -24.78 -9.05
C GLU A 61 35.27 -24.07 -7.74
N GLY A 62 34.52 -23.06 -7.29
CA GLY A 62 34.77 -22.35 -6.03
C GLY A 62 35.82 -21.22 -6.11
N GLU A 63 36.33 -20.90 -7.30
CA GLU A 63 37.22 -19.74 -7.49
C GLU A 63 36.41 -18.42 -7.40
N ARG A 64 37.01 -17.41 -6.75
CA ARG A 64 36.41 -16.08 -6.56
C ARG A 64 36.89 -15.14 -7.66
N HIS A 65 35.97 -14.71 -8.53
CA HIS A 65 36.24 -13.67 -9.50
C HIS A 65 35.69 -12.32 -9.04
N LEU A 66 36.55 -11.31 -8.96
CA LEU A 66 36.14 -9.93 -8.65
C LEU A 66 35.27 -9.40 -9.79
N LEU A 67 34.01 -9.08 -9.48
CA LEU A 67 33.08 -8.47 -10.42
C LEU A 67 33.30 -6.96 -10.51
N THR A 68 33.33 -6.29 -9.36
CA THR A 68 33.48 -4.84 -9.26
C THR A 68 33.82 -4.40 -7.83
N ILE A 69 34.26 -3.15 -7.69
CA ILE A 69 34.50 -2.46 -6.41
C ILE A 69 33.52 -1.30 -6.34
N LEU A 70 32.66 -1.32 -5.32
CA LEU A 70 31.64 -0.30 -5.07
C LEU A 70 32.12 0.72 -4.04
N LYS A 71 31.72 1.97 -4.23
CA LYS A 71 32.16 3.14 -3.47
C LYS A 71 31.01 3.88 -2.80
N GLU A 72 31.36 4.91 -2.03
CA GLU A 72 30.39 5.82 -1.39
C GLU A 72 29.30 6.29 -2.37
N GLY A 73 28.05 6.19 -1.96
CA GLY A 73 26.86 6.53 -2.73
C GLY A 73 26.27 5.38 -3.54
N GLU A 74 27.00 4.28 -3.73
CA GLU A 74 26.52 3.13 -4.50
C GLU A 74 25.70 2.15 -3.64
N VAL A 75 24.89 1.36 -4.34
CA VAL A 75 23.88 0.46 -3.77
C VAL A 75 24.20 -0.98 -4.14
N PHE A 76 24.01 -1.93 -3.24
CA PHE A 76 24.20 -3.35 -3.52
C PHE A 76 23.27 -4.26 -2.72
N GLY A 77 23.12 -5.50 -3.20
CA GLY A 77 22.18 -6.47 -2.63
C GLY A 77 20.71 -6.25 -3.05
N GLU A 78 20.45 -5.29 -3.94
CA GLU A 78 19.12 -4.99 -4.46
C GLU A 78 18.58 -6.07 -5.40
N MET A 79 19.46 -6.77 -6.13
CA MET A 79 19.06 -7.78 -7.11
C MET A 79 18.23 -8.90 -6.50
N SER A 80 18.59 -9.39 -5.32
CA SER A 80 17.86 -10.47 -4.65
C SER A 80 16.48 -10.02 -4.17
N LEU A 81 16.34 -8.73 -3.78
CA LEU A 81 15.05 -8.17 -3.40
C LEU A 81 14.12 -7.95 -4.61
N LEU A 82 14.69 -7.57 -5.75
CA LEU A 82 13.94 -7.33 -6.99
C LEU A 82 13.54 -8.62 -7.70
N THR A 83 14.41 -9.63 -7.70
CA THR A 83 14.19 -10.87 -8.46
C THR A 83 13.63 -12.01 -7.62
N GLY A 84 13.69 -11.91 -6.28
CA GLY A 84 13.34 -13.01 -5.38
C GLY A 84 14.36 -14.15 -5.33
N ASN A 85 15.43 -14.09 -6.13
CA ASN A 85 16.50 -15.09 -6.16
C ASN A 85 17.51 -14.89 -5.02
N PRO A 86 18.26 -15.94 -4.63
CA PRO A 86 19.39 -15.81 -3.71
C PRO A 86 20.46 -14.81 -4.19
N ARG A 87 21.36 -14.38 -3.29
CA ARG A 87 22.45 -13.45 -3.60
C ARG A 87 23.28 -13.97 -4.78
N SER A 88 23.41 -13.14 -5.82
CA SER A 88 24.15 -13.46 -7.05
C SER A 88 25.67 -13.34 -6.90
N ALA A 89 26.15 -12.69 -5.84
CA ALA A 89 27.55 -12.44 -5.56
C ALA A 89 27.79 -12.37 -4.04
N SER A 90 29.03 -12.52 -3.62
CA SER A 90 29.48 -12.28 -2.25
C SER A 90 29.94 -10.83 -2.10
N GLY A 91 29.52 -10.14 -1.04
CA GLY A 91 29.94 -8.78 -0.73
C GLY A 91 30.92 -8.76 0.44
N ILE A 92 32.09 -8.16 0.25
CA ILE A 92 33.16 -8.08 1.27
C ILE A 92 33.58 -6.63 1.43
N ALA A 93 33.69 -6.14 2.66
CA ALA A 93 34.18 -4.80 2.93
C ALA A 93 35.68 -4.71 2.60
N ALA A 94 36.07 -3.85 1.65
CA ALA A 94 37.47 -3.61 1.29
C ALA A 94 38.17 -2.65 2.26
N SER A 95 37.39 -1.75 2.88
CA SER A 95 37.85 -0.81 3.91
C SER A 95 36.84 -0.71 5.06
N SER A 96 37.09 0.16 6.03
CA SER A 96 36.13 0.41 7.13
C SER A 96 34.89 1.08 6.55
N THR A 97 33.79 0.33 6.49
CA THR A 97 32.61 0.71 5.70
C THR A 97 31.39 0.94 6.58
N VAL A 98 30.70 2.07 6.36
CA VAL A 98 29.41 2.38 7.01
C VAL A 98 28.31 2.20 5.97
N LEU A 99 27.30 1.40 6.29
CA LEU A 99 26.19 1.07 5.41
C LEU A 99 24.85 1.48 6.04
N PHE A 100 23.89 1.81 5.18
CA PHE A 100 22.47 1.80 5.54
C PHE A 100 21.84 0.51 5.00
N LYS A 101 21.31 -0.32 5.90
CA LYS A 101 20.59 -1.56 5.62
C LYS A 101 19.10 -1.25 5.51
N MET A 102 18.48 -1.67 4.41
CA MET A 102 17.04 -1.57 4.17
C MET A 102 16.46 -2.98 3.98
N GLY A 103 15.46 -3.35 4.78
CA GLY A 103 14.79 -4.65 4.69
C GLY A 103 13.80 -4.75 3.52
N THR A 104 13.39 -5.99 3.20
CA THR A 104 12.49 -6.31 2.08
C THR A 104 11.15 -5.58 2.14
N ASP A 105 10.49 -5.52 3.30
CA ASP A 105 9.19 -4.85 3.44
C ASP A 105 9.28 -3.35 3.16
N THR A 106 10.30 -2.70 3.74
CA THR A 106 10.60 -1.29 3.52
C THR A 106 10.92 -1.01 2.05
N PHE A 107 11.70 -1.88 1.42
CA PHE A 107 12.03 -1.77 0.00
C PHE A 107 10.79 -1.86 -0.89
N HIS A 108 9.91 -2.84 -0.66
CA HIS A 108 8.68 -2.97 -1.45
C HIS A 108 7.74 -1.79 -1.25
N GLN A 109 7.58 -1.29 -0.02
CA GLN A 109 6.78 -0.10 0.25
C GLN A 109 7.31 1.10 -0.53
N LEU A 110 8.62 1.31 -0.56
CA LEU A 110 9.24 2.41 -1.30
C LEU A 110 9.07 2.29 -2.80
N MET A 111 9.13 1.07 -3.35
CA MET A 111 8.86 0.80 -4.75
C MET A 111 7.41 1.12 -5.16
N LEU A 112 6.44 0.90 -4.26
CA LEU A 112 5.02 1.22 -4.49
C LEU A 112 4.73 2.71 -4.38
N GLU A 113 5.39 3.41 -3.44
CA GLU A 113 5.15 4.82 -3.17
C GLU A 113 5.87 5.74 -4.17
N ASN A 114 7.00 5.34 -4.76
CA ASN A 114 7.86 6.22 -5.55
C ASN A 114 8.35 5.62 -6.88
N ASN A 115 7.73 6.07 -7.99
CA ASN A 115 8.08 5.63 -9.34
C ASN A 115 9.51 6.02 -9.79
N THR A 116 10.10 7.05 -9.19
CA THR A 116 11.47 7.51 -9.47
C THR A 116 12.51 6.46 -9.06
N ILE A 117 12.31 5.81 -7.91
CA ILE A 117 13.21 4.78 -7.38
C ILE A 117 13.21 3.55 -8.30
N SER A 118 12.03 3.11 -8.74
CA SER A 118 11.87 2.00 -9.68
C SER A 118 12.61 2.25 -11.01
N THR A 119 12.57 3.48 -11.50
CA THR A 119 13.27 3.88 -12.72
C THR A 119 14.80 3.87 -12.53
N TYR A 120 15.30 4.37 -11.41
CA TYR A 120 16.73 4.34 -11.06
C TYR A 120 17.26 2.89 -11.00
N LEU A 121 16.59 2.02 -10.25
CA LEU A 121 16.99 0.62 -10.09
C LEU A 121 16.98 -0.13 -11.42
N SER A 122 15.97 0.12 -12.27
CA SER A 122 15.91 -0.47 -13.62
C SER A 122 17.12 -0.06 -14.47
N ARG A 123 17.52 1.21 -14.42
CA ARG A 123 18.70 1.71 -15.14
C ARG A 123 19.99 1.09 -14.59
N LEU A 124 20.13 1.02 -13.27
CA LEU A 124 21.27 0.40 -12.59
C LEU A 124 21.45 -1.07 -13.01
N LEU A 125 20.36 -1.85 -13.03
CA LEU A 125 20.39 -3.25 -13.45
C LEU A 125 20.80 -3.42 -14.92
N CYS A 126 20.26 -2.58 -15.82
CA CYS A 126 20.64 -2.60 -17.24
C CYS A 126 22.14 -2.32 -17.45
N GLN A 127 22.72 -1.40 -16.68
CA GLN A 127 24.16 -1.10 -16.74
C GLN A 127 25.00 -2.29 -16.26
N ARG A 128 24.62 -2.91 -15.14
CA ARG A 128 25.31 -4.09 -14.59
C ARG A 128 25.28 -5.29 -15.54
N LEU A 129 24.14 -5.52 -16.20
CA LEU A 129 24.00 -6.59 -17.19
C LEU A 129 24.90 -6.37 -18.41
N ALA A 130 24.94 -5.14 -18.94
CA ALA A 130 25.76 -4.80 -20.09
C ALA A 130 27.27 -5.01 -19.82
N GLN A 131 27.74 -4.62 -18.63
CA GLN A 131 29.12 -4.83 -18.20
C GLN A 131 29.47 -6.32 -18.10
N THR A 132 28.61 -7.11 -17.45
CA THR A 132 28.80 -8.56 -17.29
C THR A 132 28.88 -9.27 -18.64
N ASN A 133 27.97 -8.99 -19.57
CA ASN A 133 27.95 -9.63 -20.90
C ASN A 133 29.21 -9.33 -21.73
N SER A 134 29.76 -8.11 -21.64
CA SER A 134 30.97 -7.74 -22.38
C SER A 134 32.22 -8.50 -21.92
N SER A 135 32.29 -8.88 -20.64
CA SER A 135 33.40 -9.65 -20.08
C SER A 135 33.36 -11.12 -20.53
N LEU A 136 32.17 -11.72 -20.60
CA LEU A 136 31.97 -13.09 -21.04
C LEU A 136 32.29 -13.29 -22.54
N GLN A 137 31.96 -12.33 -23.40
CA GLN A 137 32.27 -12.44 -24.83
C GLN A 137 33.77 -12.52 -25.12
N ARG A 138 34.60 -11.73 -24.42
CA ARG A 138 36.06 -11.73 -24.62
C ARG A 138 36.71 -13.07 -24.25
N SER A 139 36.17 -13.77 -23.27
CA SER A 139 36.65 -15.10 -22.87
C SER A 139 36.36 -16.15 -23.96
N LYS A 140 35.15 -16.14 -24.54
CA LYS A 140 34.75 -17.07 -25.61
C LYS A 140 35.61 -16.93 -26.89
N ASP A 141 35.90 -15.71 -27.31
CA ASP A 141 36.70 -15.45 -28.52
C ASP A 141 38.13 -16.00 -28.45
N SER A 142 38.70 -16.10 -27.25
CA SER A 142 40.04 -16.67 -27.02
C SER A 142 40.04 -18.20 -27.18
N GLN A 143 38.97 -18.86 -26.72
CA GLN A 143 38.86 -20.32 -26.72
C GLN A 143 38.63 -20.88 -28.12
N VAL A 144 37.84 -20.20 -28.96
CA VAL A 144 37.59 -20.60 -30.36
C VAL A 144 38.88 -20.68 -31.19
N LYS A 145 39.83 -19.75 -30.97
CA LYS A 145 41.10 -19.74 -31.70
C LYS A 145 41.98 -20.95 -31.39
N GLN A 146 42.02 -21.38 -30.12
CA GLN A 146 42.83 -22.53 -29.69
C GLN A 146 42.30 -23.84 -30.31
N VAL A 147 40.98 -24.02 -30.35
CA VAL A 147 40.35 -25.22 -30.93
C VAL A 147 40.58 -25.32 -32.44
N LEU A 148 40.52 -24.20 -33.16
CA LEU A 148 40.80 -24.16 -34.60
C LEU A 148 42.25 -24.56 -34.93
N GLU A 149 43.20 -24.13 -34.11
CA GLU A 149 44.62 -24.47 -34.28
C GLU A 149 44.84 -25.97 -34.05
N ALA A 150 44.26 -26.55 -32.99
CA ALA A 150 44.35 -27.98 -32.70
C ALA A 150 43.74 -28.85 -33.82
N LEU A 151 42.53 -28.52 -34.31
CA LEU A 151 41.88 -29.27 -35.39
C LEU A 151 42.69 -29.28 -36.69
N SER A 152 43.37 -28.18 -37.02
CA SER A 152 44.14 -28.04 -38.26
C SER A 152 45.34 -28.99 -38.37
N THR A 153 45.79 -29.57 -37.25
CA THR A 153 46.92 -30.50 -37.20
C THR A 153 46.55 -31.94 -37.53
N LEU A 154 45.25 -32.26 -37.63
CA LEU A 154 44.74 -33.62 -37.86
C LEU A 154 44.54 -33.94 -39.35
N PRO A 155 44.69 -35.22 -39.77
CA PRO A 155 44.26 -35.69 -41.09
C PRO A 155 42.78 -35.43 -41.36
N GLU A 156 42.41 -35.18 -42.62
CA GLU A 156 41.06 -34.78 -43.03
C GLU A 156 39.97 -35.77 -42.56
N LEU A 157 40.25 -37.07 -42.62
CA LEU A 157 39.34 -38.13 -42.18
C LEU A 157 39.09 -38.13 -40.66
N LEU A 158 40.10 -37.74 -39.86
CA LEU A 158 39.98 -37.59 -38.41
C LEU A 158 39.28 -36.28 -38.03
N GLN A 159 39.50 -35.19 -38.77
CA GLN A 159 38.74 -33.95 -38.58
C GLN A 159 37.23 -34.18 -38.75
N ASP A 160 36.84 -34.89 -39.81
CA ASP A 160 35.44 -35.20 -40.08
C ASP A 160 34.84 -36.10 -38.99
N THR A 161 35.63 -37.05 -38.47
CA THR A 161 35.22 -37.95 -37.39
C THR A 161 35.04 -37.20 -36.07
N VAL A 162 35.96 -36.31 -35.68
CA VAL A 162 35.86 -35.47 -34.47
C VAL A 162 34.67 -34.52 -34.56
N LEU A 163 34.46 -33.88 -35.71
CA LEU A 163 33.32 -33.00 -35.93
C LEU A 163 32.00 -33.78 -35.86
N THR A 164 31.95 -35.03 -36.34
CA THR A 164 30.74 -35.86 -36.24
C THR A 164 30.51 -36.38 -34.83
N LEU A 165 31.58 -36.79 -34.12
CA LEU A 165 31.52 -37.16 -32.70
C LEU A 165 31.03 -36.00 -31.83
N SER A 166 31.29 -34.75 -32.21
CA SER A 166 30.79 -33.58 -31.47
C SER A 166 29.25 -33.48 -31.43
N LEU A 167 28.55 -34.16 -32.35
CA LEU A 167 27.09 -34.23 -32.41
C LEU A 167 26.47 -35.31 -31.50
N LEU A 168 27.29 -36.20 -30.94
CA LEU A 168 26.85 -37.39 -30.22
C LEU A 168 27.24 -37.32 -28.74
N PRO A 169 26.47 -37.95 -27.84
CA PRO A 169 26.80 -38.01 -26.42
C PRO A 169 28.00 -38.90 -26.13
N GLY A 170 28.30 -39.82 -27.05
CA GLY A 170 29.41 -40.73 -27.06
C GLY A 170 29.20 -41.71 -28.21
N ALA A 171 30.27 -42.37 -28.68
CA ALA A 171 30.16 -43.38 -29.72
C ALA A 171 30.90 -44.66 -29.36
N THR A 172 30.23 -45.80 -29.58
CA THR A 172 30.85 -47.12 -29.50
C THR A 172 31.54 -47.48 -30.82
N PRO A 173 32.58 -48.34 -30.81
CA PRO A 173 33.20 -48.84 -32.04
C PRO A 173 32.20 -49.43 -33.05
N SER A 174 31.13 -50.06 -32.57
CA SER A 174 30.04 -50.60 -33.38
C SER A 174 29.18 -49.53 -34.06
N LEU A 175 28.95 -48.39 -33.39
CA LEU A 175 28.25 -47.25 -33.99
C LEU A 175 29.13 -46.58 -35.06
N LEU A 176 30.44 -46.41 -34.78
CA LEU A 176 31.39 -45.81 -35.71
C LEU A 176 31.60 -46.65 -36.97
N THR A 177 31.72 -47.97 -36.84
CA THR A 177 31.81 -48.90 -37.99
C THR A 177 30.55 -48.91 -38.85
N HIS A 178 29.37 -48.85 -38.23
CA HIS A 178 28.09 -48.85 -38.94
C HIS A 178 27.86 -47.56 -39.75
N TYR A 179 28.43 -46.43 -39.29
CA TYR A 179 28.22 -45.12 -39.90
C TYR A 179 29.26 -44.69 -40.92
N PHE A 180 30.54 -44.92 -40.64
CA PHE A 180 31.63 -44.39 -41.45
C PHE A 180 32.14 -45.38 -42.50
N LYS A 181 31.61 -46.61 -42.53
CA LYS A 181 31.95 -47.66 -43.52
C LYS A 181 33.45 -47.83 -43.80
N HIS A 182 34.28 -47.68 -42.76
CA HIS A 182 35.73 -47.80 -42.87
C HIS A 182 36.33 -48.27 -41.54
N ASP A 183 36.84 -49.50 -41.50
CA ASP A 183 37.65 -50.03 -40.38
C ASP A 183 38.93 -49.19 -40.13
N SER A 184 39.33 -48.36 -41.10
CA SER A 184 40.53 -47.52 -41.05
C SER A 184 40.45 -46.30 -40.12
N ALA A 185 39.25 -45.79 -39.81
CA ALA A 185 39.11 -44.62 -38.93
C ALA A 185 39.42 -44.98 -37.46
N ILE A 186 38.97 -46.16 -37.02
CA ILE A 186 39.27 -46.68 -35.68
C ILE A 186 40.77 -47.00 -35.54
N GLN A 187 41.39 -47.56 -36.58
CA GLN A 187 42.85 -47.77 -36.59
C GLN A 187 43.64 -46.46 -36.51
N GLN A 188 43.20 -45.40 -37.21
CA GLN A 188 43.83 -44.08 -37.15
C GLN A 188 43.64 -43.39 -35.80
N ILE A 189 42.50 -43.58 -35.13
CA ILE A 189 42.33 -43.16 -33.73
C ILE A 189 43.42 -43.84 -32.89
N TYR A 190 43.55 -45.16 -32.90
CA TYR A 190 44.61 -45.82 -32.12
C TYR A 190 46.06 -45.44 -32.51
N GLU A 191 46.32 -45.10 -33.78
CA GLU A 191 47.66 -44.76 -34.30
C GLU A 191 48.12 -43.34 -33.92
N TYR A 192 47.21 -42.37 -33.83
CA TYR A 192 47.52 -40.95 -33.55
C TYR A 192 47.34 -40.54 -32.09
N LYS A 193 47.21 -41.50 -31.17
CA LYS A 193 46.84 -41.31 -29.74
C LYS A 193 47.51 -40.15 -28.98
N PRO A 194 48.79 -39.83 -29.19
CA PRO A 194 49.45 -38.73 -28.46
C PRO A 194 49.00 -37.32 -28.89
N VAL A 195 48.38 -37.15 -30.06
CA VAL A 195 48.13 -35.82 -30.69
C VAL A 195 46.74 -35.28 -30.36
N TYR A 196 45.80 -36.12 -29.95
CA TYR A 196 44.39 -35.74 -29.74
C TYR A 196 43.87 -35.97 -28.32
N GLN A 197 44.74 -36.26 -27.34
CA GLN A 197 44.34 -36.47 -25.93
C GLN A 197 43.52 -35.32 -25.34
N ASP A 198 43.70 -34.11 -25.87
CA ASP A 198 42.96 -32.91 -25.45
C ASP A 198 41.62 -32.72 -26.20
N LEU A 199 41.29 -33.57 -27.18
CA LEU A 199 40.08 -33.45 -28.02
C LEU A 199 39.13 -34.64 -27.89
N ILE A 200 39.65 -35.88 -27.80
CA ILE A 200 38.85 -37.11 -27.69
C ILE A 200 39.23 -37.86 -26.41
N VAL A 201 38.23 -38.07 -25.54
CA VAL A 201 38.35 -38.87 -24.33
C VAL A 201 37.96 -40.31 -24.64
N HIS A 202 38.77 -41.25 -24.16
CA HIS A 202 38.64 -42.69 -24.41
C HIS A 202 38.41 -43.43 -23.10
N GLU A 203 37.23 -43.99 -22.90
CA GLU A 203 36.84 -44.65 -21.65
C GLU A 203 36.20 -46.03 -21.87
N TYR A 204 36.34 -46.89 -20.86
CA TYR A 204 35.68 -48.20 -20.81
C TYR A 204 34.58 -48.16 -19.75
N GLU A 205 33.34 -48.14 -20.19
CA GLU A 205 32.16 -48.12 -19.33
C GLU A 205 31.38 -49.43 -19.48
N ALA A 206 31.11 -50.11 -18.36
CA ALA A 206 30.38 -51.39 -18.32
C ALA A 206 30.90 -52.50 -19.29
N GLY A 207 32.21 -52.51 -19.60
CA GLY A 207 32.83 -53.50 -20.49
C GLY A 207 32.70 -53.18 -21.99
N VAL A 208 32.16 -52.01 -22.33
CA VAL A 208 32.07 -51.49 -23.71
C VAL A 208 32.98 -50.27 -23.83
N GLU A 209 33.63 -50.15 -24.99
CA GLU A 209 34.52 -49.04 -25.30
C GLU A 209 33.74 -47.83 -25.84
N TRP A 210 34.06 -46.63 -25.36
CA TRP A 210 33.38 -45.39 -25.74
C TRP A 210 34.38 -44.27 -26.08
N PHE A 211 34.00 -43.48 -27.09
CA PHE A 211 34.71 -42.26 -27.50
C PHE A 211 33.83 -41.03 -27.25
N TYR A 212 34.38 -40.03 -26.57
CA TYR A 212 33.72 -38.77 -26.23
C TYR A 212 34.53 -37.58 -26.73
N VAL A 213 33.88 -36.45 -26.98
CA VAL A 213 34.54 -35.16 -27.20
C VAL A 213 34.51 -34.38 -25.89
N ASP A 214 35.60 -33.67 -25.57
CA ASP A 214 35.65 -32.84 -24.37
C ASP A 214 34.49 -31.79 -24.38
N PRO A 215 33.62 -31.77 -23.35
CA PRO A 215 32.49 -30.85 -23.27
C PRO A 215 32.87 -29.36 -23.41
N ALA A 216 34.08 -28.97 -22.99
CA ALA A 216 34.55 -27.57 -23.02
C ALA A 216 34.70 -27.04 -24.45
N ILE A 217 34.92 -27.92 -25.43
CA ILE A 217 35.17 -27.57 -26.84
C ILE A 217 34.10 -28.11 -27.78
N GLN A 218 33.25 -29.04 -27.32
CA GLN A 218 32.20 -29.68 -28.11
C GLN A 218 31.27 -28.69 -28.81
N LEU A 219 30.91 -27.59 -28.13
CA LEU A 219 30.02 -26.56 -28.67
C LEU A 219 30.65 -25.80 -29.85
N VAL A 220 31.95 -25.49 -29.76
CA VAL A 220 32.73 -24.85 -30.83
C VAL A 220 32.84 -25.79 -32.04
N LEU A 221 33.13 -27.06 -31.80
CA LEU A 221 33.26 -28.09 -32.85
C LEU A 221 31.94 -28.32 -33.59
N ARG A 222 30.80 -28.27 -32.90
CA ARG A 222 29.47 -28.41 -33.49
C ARG A 222 29.12 -27.27 -34.44
N ASP A 223 29.43 -26.04 -34.06
CA ASP A 223 29.20 -24.86 -34.91
C ASP A 223 30.06 -24.92 -36.17
N MET A 224 31.27 -25.50 -36.06
CA MET A 224 32.13 -25.80 -37.20
C MET A 224 31.58 -26.92 -38.09
N TYR A 225 31.00 -27.99 -37.53
CA TYR A 225 30.35 -29.06 -38.31
C TYR A 225 29.24 -28.50 -39.19
N ALA A 226 28.36 -27.67 -38.62
CA ALA A 226 27.25 -27.06 -39.35
C ALA A 226 27.74 -26.20 -40.53
N SER A 227 28.86 -25.50 -40.33
CA SER A 227 29.50 -24.68 -41.37
C SER A 227 30.16 -25.49 -42.48
N ARG A 228 30.64 -26.71 -42.19
CA ARG A 228 31.39 -27.57 -43.12
C ARG A 228 30.50 -28.52 -43.93
N PHE A 229 29.50 -29.15 -43.31
CA PHE A 229 28.68 -30.22 -43.92
C PHE A 229 27.21 -29.84 -44.16
N GLY A 230 26.75 -28.71 -43.59
CA GLY A 230 25.37 -28.24 -43.74
C GLY A 230 24.33 -29.00 -42.90
N SER A 231 23.16 -28.38 -42.72
CA SER A 231 22.13 -28.84 -41.78
C SER A 231 21.46 -30.16 -42.15
N SER A 232 21.27 -30.46 -43.45
CA SER A 232 20.61 -31.70 -43.88
C SER A 232 21.42 -32.96 -43.56
N GLN A 233 22.75 -32.86 -43.59
CA GLN A 233 23.63 -33.97 -43.26
C GLN A 233 23.70 -34.20 -41.74
N LYS A 234 23.61 -33.13 -40.93
CA LYS A 234 23.46 -33.22 -39.47
C LYS A 234 22.22 -34.05 -39.09
N GLU A 235 21.06 -33.74 -39.65
CA GLU A 235 19.81 -34.46 -39.33
C GLU A 235 19.89 -35.96 -39.65
N ALA A 236 20.39 -36.31 -40.84
CA ALA A 236 20.55 -37.70 -41.25
C ALA A 236 21.50 -38.49 -40.33
N VAL A 237 22.48 -37.81 -39.72
CA VAL A 237 23.40 -38.42 -38.75
C VAL A 237 22.70 -38.63 -37.41
N LEU A 238 21.92 -37.68 -36.91
CA LEU A 238 21.21 -37.81 -35.64
C LEU A 238 20.16 -38.91 -35.68
N ASP A 239 19.33 -38.97 -36.74
CA ASP A 239 18.20 -39.91 -36.83
C ASP A 239 18.65 -41.37 -36.84
N LYS A 240 19.75 -41.66 -37.53
CA LYS A 240 20.35 -43.00 -37.58
C LYS A 240 20.94 -43.40 -36.19
N ALA A 241 21.33 -42.43 -35.34
CA ALA A 241 22.10 -42.68 -34.13
C ALA A 241 21.11 -42.98 -33.01
N VAL A 242 20.05 -42.19 -32.99
CA VAL A 242 18.84 -42.42 -32.20
C VAL A 242 18.24 -43.79 -32.54
N HIS A 243 18.12 -44.16 -33.82
CA HIS A 243 17.66 -45.51 -34.19
C HIS A 243 18.55 -46.61 -33.61
N TYR A 244 19.88 -46.44 -33.66
CA TYR A 244 20.82 -47.39 -33.08
C TYR A 244 20.65 -47.50 -31.56
N PHE A 245 20.59 -46.38 -30.84
CA PHE A 245 20.44 -46.37 -29.38
C PHE A 245 19.10 -46.98 -28.94
N LEU A 246 18.01 -46.68 -29.63
CA LEU A 246 16.70 -47.28 -29.33
C LEU A 246 16.68 -48.80 -29.58
N ALA A 247 17.34 -49.28 -30.64
CA ALA A 247 17.44 -50.72 -30.92
C ALA A 247 18.22 -51.50 -29.84
N HIS A 248 19.08 -50.83 -29.09
CA HIS A 248 19.89 -51.41 -28.01
C HIS A 248 19.35 -51.08 -26.61
N GLN A 249 18.12 -50.59 -26.48
CA GLN A 249 17.49 -50.20 -25.21
C GLN A 249 18.26 -49.10 -24.44
N GLN A 250 18.89 -48.17 -25.17
CA GLN A 250 19.65 -47.06 -24.60
C GLN A 250 18.88 -45.74 -24.76
N LEU A 251 17.71 -45.65 -24.12
CA LEU A 251 16.82 -44.47 -24.23
C LEU A 251 17.49 -43.14 -23.81
N PRO A 252 18.25 -43.06 -22.69
CA PRO A 252 18.91 -41.81 -22.29
C PRO A 252 19.86 -41.26 -23.36
N TYR A 253 20.66 -42.13 -24.00
CA TYR A 253 21.59 -41.74 -25.06
C TYR A 253 20.87 -41.30 -26.34
N ALA A 254 19.74 -41.95 -26.68
CA ALA A 254 18.88 -41.53 -27.79
C ALA A 254 18.32 -40.12 -27.57
N VAL A 255 17.80 -39.84 -26.37
CA VAL A 255 17.26 -38.53 -25.99
C VAL A 255 18.36 -37.47 -25.94
N GLN A 256 19.50 -37.79 -25.33
CA GLN A 256 20.65 -36.89 -25.21
C GLN A 256 21.21 -36.47 -26.58
N THR A 257 21.17 -37.36 -27.58
CA THR A 257 21.62 -37.07 -28.96
C THR A 257 20.82 -35.92 -29.59
N TYR A 258 19.48 -35.94 -29.47
CA TYR A 258 18.65 -34.84 -29.97
C TYR A 258 18.79 -33.57 -29.14
N ILE A 259 18.88 -33.71 -27.81
CA ILE A 259 19.07 -32.57 -26.89
C ILE A 259 20.38 -31.82 -27.18
N GLN A 260 21.49 -32.54 -27.32
CA GLN A 260 22.79 -31.96 -27.65
C GLN A 260 22.81 -31.24 -28.99
N SER A 261 21.91 -31.59 -29.90
CA SER A 261 21.75 -30.92 -31.19
C SER A 261 20.64 -29.87 -31.23
N THR A 262 20.07 -29.52 -30.07
CA THR A 262 18.95 -28.58 -29.84
C THR A 262 17.63 -28.97 -30.54
N GLU A 263 17.45 -30.25 -30.87
CA GLU A 263 16.26 -30.81 -31.53
C GLU A 263 15.22 -31.27 -30.49
N TRP A 264 14.76 -30.34 -29.65
CA TRP A 264 13.93 -30.65 -28.47
C TRP A 264 12.59 -31.31 -28.79
N GLU A 265 11.90 -30.90 -29.86
CA GLU A 265 10.62 -31.49 -30.28
C GLU A 265 10.77 -32.99 -30.60
N LYS A 266 11.87 -33.36 -31.29
CA LYS A 266 12.17 -34.75 -31.63
C LYS A 266 12.54 -35.56 -30.38
N ALA A 267 13.27 -34.94 -29.43
CA ALA A 267 13.60 -35.56 -28.15
C ALA A 267 12.33 -35.87 -27.33
N CYS A 268 11.44 -34.90 -27.17
CA CYS A 268 10.15 -35.05 -26.48
C CYS A 268 9.28 -36.13 -27.14
N GLY A 269 9.18 -36.13 -28.47
CA GLY A 269 8.39 -37.12 -29.21
C GLY A 269 8.92 -38.57 -29.10
N VAL A 270 10.22 -38.77 -28.85
CA VAL A 270 10.77 -40.11 -28.57
C VAL A 270 10.37 -40.58 -27.17
N VAL A 271 10.38 -39.68 -26.18
CA VAL A 271 10.06 -39.99 -24.78
C VAL A 271 8.57 -40.30 -24.63
N GLU A 272 7.68 -39.50 -25.22
CA GLU A 272 6.23 -39.75 -25.17
C GLU A 272 5.85 -41.11 -25.76
N LYS A 273 6.40 -41.46 -26.93
CA LYS A 273 6.14 -42.76 -27.57
C LYS A 273 6.53 -43.95 -26.70
N GLN A 274 7.56 -43.80 -25.87
CA GLN A 274 8.02 -44.85 -24.96
C GLN A 274 7.22 -44.86 -23.64
N LEU A 275 6.76 -43.70 -23.17
CA LEU A 275 5.87 -43.58 -22.00
C LEU A 275 4.52 -44.24 -22.25
N ASP A 276 3.96 -44.11 -23.46
CA ASP A 276 2.68 -44.73 -23.85
C ASP A 276 2.73 -46.27 -23.89
N CYS A 277 3.93 -46.86 -24.02
CA CYS A 277 4.12 -48.31 -24.12
C CYS A 277 4.38 -49.01 -22.78
N ASP A 278 4.34 -48.29 -21.64
CA ASP A 278 4.62 -48.79 -20.28
C ASP A 278 5.96 -49.57 -20.14
N SER A 279 6.88 -49.36 -21.08
CA SER A 279 8.10 -50.15 -21.26
C SER A 279 9.33 -49.58 -20.55
N ILE A 280 9.20 -48.47 -19.81
CA ILE A 280 10.32 -47.73 -19.22
C ILE A 280 10.42 -48.02 -17.71
N SER A 281 11.62 -48.36 -17.24
CA SER A 281 11.93 -48.54 -15.82
C SER A 281 11.93 -47.21 -15.04
N LEU A 282 11.77 -47.27 -13.71
CA LEU A 282 11.79 -46.08 -12.85
C LEU A 282 13.13 -45.32 -12.95
N GLU A 283 14.24 -46.06 -13.10
CA GLU A 283 15.60 -45.52 -13.20
C GLU A 283 15.83 -44.79 -14.54
N GLU A 284 15.31 -45.32 -15.65
CA GLU A 284 15.34 -44.64 -16.96
C GLU A 284 14.47 -43.38 -16.98
N LYS A 285 13.29 -43.40 -16.32
CA LYS A 285 12.43 -42.20 -16.18
C LYS A 285 13.16 -41.09 -15.42
N GLU A 286 13.93 -41.43 -14.39
CA GLU A 286 14.71 -40.46 -13.62
C GLU A 286 15.88 -39.90 -14.45
N GLN A 287 16.62 -40.74 -15.18
CA GLN A 287 17.71 -40.31 -16.05
C GLN A 287 17.23 -39.41 -17.20
N VAL A 288 16.14 -39.76 -17.86
CA VAL A 288 15.53 -38.93 -18.92
C VAL A 288 14.95 -37.64 -18.34
N GLY A 289 14.32 -37.70 -17.16
CA GLY A 289 13.81 -36.52 -16.46
C GLY A 289 14.89 -35.49 -16.17
N VAL A 290 16.10 -35.92 -15.81
CA VAL A 290 17.27 -35.02 -15.61
C VAL A 290 17.68 -34.35 -16.92
N LEU A 291 17.71 -35.09 -18.03
CA LEU A 291 18.11 -34.55 -19.34
C LEU A 291 17.12 -33.48 -19.84
N LEU A 292 15.83 -33.65 -19.56
CA LEU A 292 14.77 -32.75 -20.01
C LEU A 292 14.60 -31.48 -19.16
N VAL A 293 15.33 -31.32 -18.05
CA VAL A 293 15.30 -30.11 -17.21
C VAL A 293 15.68 -28.85 -18.00
N ALA A 294 16.58 -28.99 -18.98
CA ALA A 294 17.02 -27.88 -19.83
C ALA A 294 16.12 -27.64 -21.05
N CYS A 295 14.98 -28.35 -21.17
CA CYS A 295 14.06 -28.19 -22.29
C CYS A 295 13.46 -26.77 -22.31
N PRO A 296 13.40 -26.10 -23.49
CA PRO A 296 12.68 -24.85 -23.66
C PRO A 296 11.23 -24.97 -23.17
N LYS A 297 10.80 -24.00 -22.37
CA LYS A 297 9.49 -24.01 -21.69
C LYS A 297 8.32 -24.04 -22.67
N ASP A 298 8.45 -23.36 -23.80
CA ASP A 298 7.45 -23.29 -24.88
C ASP A 298 7.17 -24.64 -25.56
N ILE A 299 8.18 -25.51 -25.59
CA ILE A 299 8.07 -26.89 -26.09
C ILE A 299 7.56 -27.78 -24.96
N LEU A 300 8.15 -27.66 -23.76
CA LEU A 300 7.77 -28.47 -22.59
C LEU A 300 6.29 -28.32 -22.22
N PHE A 301 5.73 -27.11 -22.27
CA PHE A 301 4.32 -26.87 -21.93
C PHE A 301 3.33 -27.45 -22.95
N ARG A 302 3.77 -27.81 -24.15
CA ARG A 302 2.95 -28.52 -25.15
C ARG A 302 2.89 -30.02 -24.90
N HIS A 303 3.87 -30.56 -24.17
CA HIS A 303 4.03 -31.99 -23.90
C HIS A 303 3.67 -32.29 -22.43
N GLU A 304 2.37 -32.45 -22.16
CA GLU A 304 1.79 -32.62 -20.82
C GLU A 304 2.46 -33.74 -20.01
N ALA A 305 2.57 -34.94 -20.60
CA ALA A 305 3.10 -36.12 -19.93
C ALA A 305 4.55 -35.91 -19.46
N ILE A 306 5.33 -35.16 -20.25
CA ILE A 306 6.72 -34.82 -19.94
C ILE A 306 6.76 -33.78 -18.81
N LEU A 307 5.92 -32.75 -18.86
CA LEU A 307 5.87 -31.72 -17.82
C LEU A 307 5.57 -32.34 -16.44
N PHE A 308 4.54 -33.18 -16.33
CA PHE A 308 4.18 -33.80 -15.05
C PHE A 308 5.21 -34.82 -14.57
N LEU A 309 5.81 -35.60 -15.47
CA LEU A 309 6.94 -36.47 -15.15
C LEU A 309 8.11 -35.67 -14.55
N LEU A 310 8.38 -34.48 -15.09
CA LEU A 310 9.44 -33.61 -14.60
C LEU A 310 9.09 -32.97 -13.25
N LEU A 311 7.85 -32.52 -13.07
CA LEU A 311 7.38 -31.98 -11.79
C LEU A 311 7.46 -33.00 -10.66
N GLU A 312 7.06 -34.25 -10.94
CA GLU A 312 7.16 -35.35 -9.99
C GLU A 312 8.62 -35.64 -9.61
N ALA A 313 9.52 -35.73 -10.61
CA ALA A 313 10.95 -35.92 -10.37
C ALA A 313 11.57 -34.79 -9.54
N GLN A 314 11.21 -33.53 -9.81
CA GLN A 314 11.73 -32.36 -9.10
C GLN A 314 11.20 -32.24 -7.67
N LEU A 315 10.00 -32.76 -7.38
CA LEU A 315 9.40 -32.75 -6.04
C LEU A 315 10.24 -33.50 -4.99
N HIS A 316 11.13 -34.40 -5.43
CA HIS A 316 12.02 -35.20 -4.60
C HIS A 316 13.49 -34.74 -4.64
N ARG A 317 13.92 -34.03 -5.69
CA ARG A 317 15.33 -33.64 -5.89
C ARG A 317 15.60 -32.15 -5.64
N ASN A 318 14.91 -31.25 -6.35
CA ASN A 318 15.16 -29.81 -6.28
C ASN A 318 13.85 -29.02 -6.23
N LEU A 319 13.42 -28.72 -5.01
CA LEU A 319 12.15 -28.05 -4.73
C LEU A 319 12.07 -26.64 -5.30
N ALA A 320 13.18 -25.89 -5.32
CA ALA A 320 13.20 -24.51 -5.82
C ALA A 320 13.07 -24.45 -7.35
N ALA A 321 13.81 -25.32 -8.07
CA ALA A 321 13.71 -25.42 -9.52
C ALA A 321 12.33 -25.94 -9.97
N GLY A 322 11.79 -26.95 -9.30
CA GLY A 322 10.44 -27.45 -9.54
C GLY A 322 9.36 -26.40 -9.28
N PHE A 323 9.48 -25.64 -8.19
CA PHE A 323 8.53 -24.57 -7.88
C PHE A 323 8.53 -23.45 -8.93
N SER A 324 9.72 -23.00 -9.37
CA SER A 324 9.84 -22.00 -10.44
C SER A 324 9.18 -22.49 -11.73
N LEU A 325 9.39 -23.76 -12.10
CA LEU A 325 8.80 -24.32 -13.31
C LEU A 325 7.26 -24.36 -13.25
N VAL A 326 6.69 -24.68 -12.09
CA VAL A 326 5.23 -24.63 -11.90
C VAL A 326 4.71 -23.20 -11.96
N GLU A 327 5.37 -22.23 -11.32
CA GLU A 327 4.97 -20.81 -11.39
C GLU A 327 5.00 -20.29 -12.84
N ASP A 328 6.00 -20.70 -13.63
CA ASP A 328 6.08 -20.37 -15.05
C ASP A 328 4.92 -20.99 -15.85
N ALA A 329 4.58 -22.26 -15.60
CA ALA A 329 3.44 -22.92 -16.24
C ALA A 329 2.10 -22.24 -15.86
N LEU A 330 1.93 -21.86 -14.60
CA LEU A 330 0.76 -21.15 -14.09
C LEU A 330 0.63 -19.74 -14.69
N SER A 331 1.74 -19.04 -14.94
CA SER A 331 1.69 -17.73 -15.61
C SER A 331 1.17 -17.81 -17.05
N ASN A 332 1.27 -18.98 -17.69
CA ASN A 332 0.84 -19.23 -19.06
C ASN A 332 -0.39 -20.16 -19.14
N ILE A 333 -1.18 -20.24 -18.06
CA ILE A 333 -2.26 -21.24 -17.91
C ILE A 333 -3.29 -21.20 -19.05
N GLN A 334 -3.67 -20.00 -19.50
CA GLN A 334 -4.68 -19.79 -20.55
C GLN A 334 -4.22 -20.18 -21.96
N LEU A 335 -2.90 -20.29 -22.17
CA LEU A 335 -2.31 -20.52 -23.49
C LEU A 335 -2.09 -22.01 -23.79
N TYR A 336 -1.74 -22.80 -22.77
CA TYR A 336 -1.26 -24.17 -22.96
C TYR A 336 -2.09 -25.24 -22.23
N PHE A 337 -2.88 -24.87 -21.21
CA PHE A 337 -3.49 -25.85 -20.30
C PHE A 337 -5.01 -25.74 -20.27
N SER A 338 -5.68 -26.89 -20.23
CA SER A 338 -7.12 -27.00 -19.94
C SER A 338 -7.40 -26.80 -18.46
N ASP A 339 -8.65 -26.52 -18.09
CA ASP A 339 -9.05 -26.29 -16.68
C ASP A 339 -8.73 -27.47 -15.75
N GLN A 340 -8.76 -28.71 -16.28
CA GLN A 340 -8.38 -29.90 -15.52
C GLN A 340 -6.86 -29.97 -15.27
N GLN A 341 -6.05 -29.63 -16.27
CA GLN A 341 -4.60 -29.57 -16.16
C GLN A 341 -4.15 -28.40 -15.27
N ALA A 342 -4.86 -27.27 -15.37
CA ALA A 342 -4.69 -26.11 -14.51
C ALA A 342 -4.88 -26.47 -13.03
N ALA A 343 -5.92 -27.22 -12.70
CA ALA A 343 -6.16 -27.69 -11.33
C ALA A 343 -5.00 -28.56 -10.80
N GLN A 344 -4.50 -29.50 -11.61
CA GLN A 344 -3.35 -30.33 -11.24
C GLN A 344 -2.06 -29.51 -11.05
N LEU A 345 -1.81 -28.51 -11.90
CA LEU A 345 -0.67 -27.60 -11.74
C LEU A 345 -0.75 -26.81 -10.43
N TYR A 346 -1.93 -26.34 -10.04
CA TYR A 346 -2.14 -25.69 -8.74
C TYR A 346 -1.91 -26.63 -7.55
N GLU A 347 -2.25 -27.93 -7.67
CA GLU A 347 -1.93 -28.93 -6.65
C GLU A 347 -0.42 -29.15 -6.50
N TYR A 348 0.32 -29.24 -7.61
CA TYR A 348 1.78 -29.29 -7.59
C TYR A 348 2.38 -28.02 -6.99
N ALA A 349 1.86 -26.83 -7.36
CA ALA A 349 2.29 -25.55 -6.78
C ALA A 349 2.11 -25.51 -5.26
N ALA A 350 0.98 -26.02 -4.77
CA ALA A 350 0.70 -26.15 -3.35
C ALA A 350 1.66 -27.14 -2.67
N ALA A 351 1.94 -28.28 -3.28
CA ALA A 351 2.88 -29.29 -2.76
C ALA A 351 4.31 -28.75 -2.65
N PHE A 352 4.80 -28.05 -3.68
CA PHE A 352 6.10 -27.38 -3.65
C PHE A 352 6.14 -26.27 -2.59
N SER A 353 5.13 -25.40 -2.55
CA SER A 353 5.03 -24.30 -1.56
C SER A 353 5.04 -24.80 -0.12
N LYS A 354 4.35 -25.92 0.15
CA LYS A 354 4.31 -26.56 1.47
C LYS A 354 5.68 -27.10 1.88
N LYS A 355 6.37 -27.82 0.98
CA LYS A 355 7.71 -28.36 1.24
C LYS A 355 8.78 -27.27 1.37
N LEU A 356 8.59 -26.11 0.74
CA LEU A 356 9.46 -24.94 0.84
C LEU A 356 9.21 -24.06 2.08
N GLY A 357 8.19 -24.36 2.90
CA GLY A 357 7.90 -23.60 4.12
C GLY A 357 7.07 -22.33 3.91
N TYR A 358 6.30 -22.24 2.82
CA TYR A 358 5.38 -21.14 2.53
C TYR A 358 3.91 -21.55 2.75
N PRO A 359 3.43 -21.63 4.01
CA PRO A 359 2.11 -22.19 4.31
C PRO A 359 0.95 -21.34 3.77
N GLN A 360 1.12 -20.03 3.65
CA GLN A 360 0.09 -19.13 3.11
C GLN A 360 -0.06 -19.31 1.59
N LYS A 361 1.05 -19.29 0.83
CA LYS A 361 1.04 -19.57 -0.62
C LYS A 361 0.52 -20.97 -0.94
N ALA A 362 0.91 -21.97 -0.16
CA ALA A 362 0.41 -23.34 -0.32
C ALA A 362 -1.12 -23.41 -0.19
N LEU A 363 -1.69 -22.64 0.74
CA LEU A 363 -3.14 -22.56 0.96
C LEU A 363 -3.85 -21.78 -0.17
N GLU A 364 -3.22 -20.74 -0.70
CA GLU A 364 -3.73 -19.99 -1.85
C GLU A 364 -3.82 -20.85 -3.12
N TYR A 365 -2.74 -21.57 -3.48
CA TYR A 365 -2.76 -22.47 -4.64
C TYR A 365 -3.76 -23.61 -4.46
N LEU A 366 -3.88 -24.17 -3.26
CA LEU A 366 -4.85 -25.22 -2.98
C LEU A 366 -6.29 -24.71 -3.11
N ASN A 367 -6.56 -23.46 -2.72
CA ASN A 367 -7.87 -22.83 -2.94
C ASN A 367 -8.17 -22.63 -4.43
N MET A 368 -7.17 -22.26 -5.24
CA MET A 368 -7.32 -22.10 -6.69
C MET A 368 -7.54 -23.45 -7.41
N ALA A 369 -6.81 -24.48 -7.00
CA ALA A 369 -7.05 -25.86 -7.45
C ALA A 369 -8.49 -26.28 -7.13
N TYR A 370 -8.94 -26.01 -5.90
CA TYR A 370 -10.27 -26.38 -5.45
C TYR A 370 -11.38 -25.59 -6.13
N SER A 371 -11.20 -24.31 -6.45
CA SER A 371 -12.22 -23.54 -7.18
C SER A 371 -12.41 -24.07 -8.60
N LEU A 372 -11.31 -24.36 -9.30
CA LEU A 372 -11.36 -24.92 -10.66
C LEU A 372 -11.93 -26.34 -10.64
N ALA A 373 -11.48 -27.17 -9.68
CA ALA A 373 -12.04 -28.49 -9.47
C ALA A 373 -13.52 -28.40 -9.12
N SER A 374 -13.97 -27.45 -8.28
CA SER A 374 -15.37 -27.27 -7.90
C SER A 374 -16.24 -26.78 -9.07
N GLU A 375 -15.74 -25.95 -9.97
CA GLU A 375 -16.45 -25.56 -11.19
C GLU A 375 -16.61 -26.75 -12.16
N LEU A 376 -15.55 -27.57 -12.30
CA LEU A 376 -15.60 -28.86 -13.00
C LEU A 376 -16.54 -29.85 -12.29
N THR A 377 -16.61 -29.78 -10.96
CA THR A 377 -17.49 -30.61 -10.13
C THR A 377 -18.93 -30.11 -10.15
N GLU A 378 -19.23 -28.82 -10.31
CA GLU A 378 -20.59 -28.29 -10.51
C GLU A 378 -21.14 -28.68 -11.90
N SER A 379 -20.26 -28.85 -12.90
CA SER A 379 -20.63 -29.42 -14.20
C SER A 379 -20.93 -30.93 -14.16
N SER A 380 -20.30 -31.67 -13.23
CA SER A 380 -20.44 -33.13 -13.08
C SER A 380 -21.36 -33.57 -11.92
N SER A 381 -21.66 -32.70 -10.95
CA SER A 381 -22.51 -32.95 -9.77
C SER A 381 -24.01 -32.87 -10.05
N ARG A 382 -24.42 -33.00 -11.31
CA ARG A 382 -25.69 -33.65 -11.68
C ARG A 382 -25.64 -35.18 -11.62
N ARG A 383 -24.47 -35.80 -11.35
CA ARG A 383 -24.32 -37.25 -11.16
C ARG A 383 -23.36 -37.53 -10.01
N GLN A 384 -23.86 -38.26 -9.01
CA GLN A 384 -23.13 -38.96 -7.94
C GLN A 384 -22.63 -38.12 -6.74
N LYS A 385 -23.42 -38.19 -5.65
CA LYS A 385 -22.99 -38.00 -4.26
C LYS A 385 -22.94 -39.37 -3.56
N ALA A 386 -22.14 -39.43 -2.50
CA ALA A 386 -21.68 -40.59 -1.69
C ALA A 386 -20.38 -41.18 -2.26
N ASP A 387 -19.26 -41.24 -1.54
CA ASP A 387 -19.14 -41.74 -0.17
C ASP A 387 -17.78 -41.39 0.48
N GLN A 388 -17.76 -41.40 1.82
CA GLN A 388 -16.67 -41.67 2.78
C GLN A 388 -15.42 -40.77 2.95
N GLY A 389 -15.10 -40.50 4.24
CA GLY A 389 -13.71 -40.51 4.74
C GLY A 389 -13.37 -39.50 5.86
N GLU A 390 -13.75 -39.79 7.11
CA GLU A 390 -13.34 -39.03 8.32
C GLU A 390 -11.85 -39.23 8.67
N GLY A 391 -11.16 -38.14 9.03
CA GLY A 391 -9.78 -38.17 9.56
C GLY A 391 -9.01 -36.85 9.50
N GLN A 392 -9.39 -35.93 8.60
CA GLN A 392 -8.78 -34.59 8.45
C GLN A 392 -9.57 -33.47 9.14
N ASP A 393 -10.64 -33.79 9.86
CA ASP A 393 -11.68 -32.83 10.23
C ASP A 393 -11.29 -31.78 11.28
N ARG A 394 -10.19 -31.96 12.03
CA ARG A 394 -9.84 -31.00 13.10
C ARG A 394 -8.98 -29.83 12.61
N GLU A 395 -8.04 -30.07 11.69
CA GLU A 395 -7.31 -29.01 10.97
C GLU A 395 -8.19 -28.38 9.89
N TYR A 396 -9.02 -29.19 9.22
CA TYR A 396 -10.00 -28.72 8.25
C TYR A 396 -11.12 -27.88 8.87
N ALA A 397 -11.61 -28.19 10.08
CA ALA A 397 -12.59 -27.35 10.77
C ALA A 397 -12.00 -26.02 11.26
N LEU A 398 -10.72 -26.00 11.67
CA LEU A 398 -10.02 -24.78 12.10
C LEU A 398 -9.68 -23.85 10.93
N SER A 399 -9.25 -24.41 9.79
CA SER A 399 -9.04 -23.66 8.55
C SER A 399 -10.36 -23.17 7.95
N LYS A 400 -11.43 -23.97 8.03
CA LYS A 400 -12.81 -23.56 7.65
C LYS A 400 -13.37 -22.46 8.54
N LEU A 401 -13.11 -22.46 9.85
CA LEU A 401 -13.50 -21.38 10.78
C LEU A 401 -12.71 -20.08 10.52
N ASN A 402 -11.42 -20.17 10.24
CA ASN A 402 -10.59 -19.01 9.90
C ASN A 402 -10.95 -18.45 8.52
N PHE A 403 -11.25 -19.32 7.56
CA PHE A 403 -11.73 -18.95 6.23
C PHE A 403 -13.13 -18.32 6.29
N GLU A 404 -14.06 -18.86 7.07
CA GLU A 404 -15.37 -18.23 7.26
C GLU A 404 -15.27 -16.85 7.91
N ASN A 405 -14.34 -16.62 8.83
CA ASN A 405 -14.11 -15.30 9.43
C ASN A 405 -13.49 -14.31 8.43
N MET A 406 -12.53 -14.75 7.61
CA MET A 406 -11.95 -13.95 6.51
C MET A 406 -12.97 -13.64 5.42
N TRP A 407 -13.79 -14.61 5.03
CA TRP A 407 -14.86 -14.42 4.05
C TRP A 407 -15.98 -13.55 4.62
N ARG A 408 -16.27 -13.61 5.93
CA ARG A 408 -17.18 -12.67 6.61
C ARG A 408 -16.61 -11.25 6.66
N LEU A 409 -15.30 -11.07 6.79
CA LEU A 409 -14.64 -9.76 6.71
C LEU A 409 -14.67 -9.21 5.28
N ALA A 410 -14.36 -10.03 4.27
CA ALA A 410 -14.49 -9.65 2.86
C ALA A 410 -15.96 -9.45 2.42
N ARG A 411 -16.91 -10.21 2.99
CA ARG A 411 -18.36 -9.95 2.83
C ARG A 411 -18.79 -8.70 3.59
N ALA A 412 -18.20 -8.36 4.72
CA ALA A 412 -18.51 -7.15 5.49
C ALA A 412 -17.94 -5.91 4.79
N GLU A 413 -16.78 -6.03 4.17
CA GLU A 413 -16.16 -5.03 3.30
C GLU A 413 -16.99 -4.86 2.01
N LYS A 414 -17.41 -5.96 1.37
CA LYS A 414 -18.40 -5.93 0.27
C LYS A 414 -19.81 -5.51 0.71
N ALA A 415 -20.23 -5.75 1.94
CA ALA A 415 -21.53 -5.33 2.47
C ALA A 415 -21.54 -3.84 2.81
N GLY A 416 -20.39 -3.30 3.24
CA GLY A 416 -20.15 -1.86 3.32
C GLY A 416 -20.14 -1.21 1.94
N GLN A 417 -19.56 -1.88 0.93
CA GLN A 417 -19.59 -1.41 -0.47
C GLN A 417 -20.93 -1.64 -1.18
N LEU A 418 -21.78 -2.58 -0.73
CA LEU A 418 -23.13 -2.82 -1.25
C LEU A 418 -24.05 -1.61 -1.01
N PHE A 419 -23.79 -0.82 0.03
CA PHE A 419 -24.47 0.46 0.24
C PHE A 419 -23.82 1.60 -0.55
N ASN A 420 -22.50 1.58 -0.73
CA ASN A 420 -21.76 2.71 -1.29
C ASN A 420 -21.60 2.73 -2.82
N LYS A 421 -22.25 1.82 -3.58
CA LYS A 421 -22.34 1.89 -5.07
C LYS A 421 -23.24 0.80 -5.69
N SER A 422 -24.25 0.27 -4.99
CA SER A 422 -25.20 -0.60 -5.69
C SER A 422 -26.11 0.23 -6.57
N GLY A 423 -26.39 -0.21 -7.81
CA GLY A 423 -27.38 0.45 -8.67
C GLY A 423 -28.76 0.58 -7.99
N LEU A 424 -29.02 -0.24 -6.98
CA LEU A 424 -30.23 -0.27 -6.17
C LEU A 424 -30.30 0.90 -5.16
N SER A 425 -29.19 1.29 -4.52
CA SER A 425 -29.16 2.48 -3.64
C SER A 425 -29.30 3.79 -4.44
N ILE A 426 -28.70 3.85 -5.63
CA ILE A 426 -28.87 4.96 -6.56
C ILE A 426 -30.33 5.06 -7.03
N LEU A 427 -30.93 3.93 -7.45
CA LEU A 427 -32.34 3.88 -7.85
C LEU A 427 -33.27 4.32 -6.71
N PHE A 428 -33.03 3.85 -5.49
CA PHE A 428 -33.80 4.26 -4.30
C PHE A 428 -33.66 5.75 -4.03
N THR A 429 -32.47 6.32 -4.15
CA THR A 429 -32.21 7.76 -3.97
C THR A 429 -32.95 8.59 -5.01
N ILE A 430 -32.91 8.19 -6.28
CA ILE A 430 -33.65 8.87 -7.36
C ILE A 430 -35.16 8.77 -7.11
N LEU A 431 -35.66 7.59 -6.77
CA LEU A 431 -37.08 7.37 -6.51
C LEU A 431 -37.57 8.16 -5.29
N PHE A 432 -36.79 8.18 -4.20
CA PHE A 432 -37.05 8.99 -3.02
C PHE A 432 -37.06 10.49 -3.36
N SER A 433 -36.09 10.95 -4.15
CA SER A 433 -36.01 12.35 -4.59
C SER A 433 -37.22 12.76 -5.43
N CYS A 434 -37.63 11.92 -6.39
CA CYS A 434 -38.83 12.15 -7.19
C CYS A 434 -40.11 12.16 -6.32
N LEU A 435 -40.21 11.26 -5.34
CA LEU A 435 -41.33 11.21 -4.40
C LEU A 435 -41.36 12.46 -3.50
N CYS A 436 -40.22 12.88 -2.94
CA CYS A 436 -40.12 14.08 -2.14
C CYS A 436 -40.52 15.33 -2.93
N LEU A 437 -39.96 15.51 -4.13
CA LEU A 437 -40.29 16.67 -4.97
C LEU A 437 -41.75 16.65 -5.43
N GLY A 438 -42.27 15.48 -5.82
CA GLY A 438 -43.67 15.31 -6.19
C GLY A 438 -44.63 15.61 -5.04
N TYR A 439 -44.29 15.17 -3.83
CA TYR A 439 -45.09 15.43 -2.62
C TYR A 439 -45.03 16.91 -2.21
N PHE A 440 -43.85 17.48 -2.00
CA PHE A 440 -43.70 18.85 -1.50
C PHE A 440 -44.09 19.94 -2.50
N SER A 441 -44.20 19.62 -3.79
CA SER A 441 -44.73 20.54 -4.80
C SER A 441 -46.27 20.58 -4.83
N GLN A 442 -46.95 19.50 -4.43
CA GLN A 442 -48.42 19.39 -4.50
C GLN A 442 -49.11 19.40 -3.14
N ALA A 443 -48.40 19.09 -2.06
CA ALA A 443 -48.97 19.02 -0.73
C ALA A 443 -49.45 20.41 -0.26
N GLU A 444 -50.56 20.41 0.48
CA GLU A 444 -51.05 21.62 1.12
C GLU A 444 -50.09 22.06 2.24
N PRO A 445 -49.90 23.38 2.45
CA PRO A 445 -48.99 23.87 3.46
C PRO A 445 -49.39 23.46 4.87
N PHE A 446 -48.57 22.61 5.49
CA PHE A 446 -48.78 22.18 6.86
C PHE A 446 -48.01 23.09 7.83
N SER A 447 -48.60 23.32 9.01
CA SER A 447 -47.95 23.99 10.15
C SER A 447 -47.40 25.40 9.88
N GLY A 448 -48.08 26.19 9.03
CA GLY A 448 -47.76 27.60 8.80
C GLY A 448 -46.64 27.89 7.80
N LEU A 449 -46.15 26.88 7.07
CA LEU A 449 -45.20 27.09 5.96
C LEU A 449 -45.88 27.73 4.74
N SER A 450 -45.10 28.42 3.90
CA SER A 450 -45.55 28.81 2.55
C SER A 450 -45.31 27.68 1.55
N HIS A 451 -46.03 27.68 0.41
CA HIS A 451 -45.75 26.73 -0.69
C HIS A 451 -44.29 26.81 -1.16
N LYS A 452 -43.70 28.01 -1.19
CA LYS A 452 -42.28 28.19 -1.49
C LYS A 452 -41.38 27.54 -0.44
N GLY A 453 -41.70 27.71 0.85
CA GLY A 453 -41.00 27.02 1.93
C GLY A 453 -41.08 25.49 1.81
N MET A 454 -42.23 24.96 1.38
CA MET A 454 -42.39 23.50 1.24
C MET A 454 -41.50 22.95 0.13
N LEU A 455 -41.48 23.62 -1.02
CA LEU A 455 -40.62 23.25 -2.13
C LEU A 455 -39.13 23.33 -1.74
N PHE A 456 -38.74 24.33 -0.95
CA PHE A 456 -37.39 24.41 -0.38
C PHE A 456 -37.05 23.21 0.52
N VAL A 457 -37.97 22.80 1.39
CA VAL A 457 -37.80 21.60 2.23
C VAL A 457 -37.66 20.35 1.36
N GLY A 458 -38.49 20.19 0.33
CA GLY A 458 -38.41 19.06 -0.60
C GLY A 458 -37.07 18.99 -1.36
N LEU A 459 -36.59 20.14 -1.86
CA LEU A 459 -35.27 20.26 -2.50
C LEU A 459 -34.12 19.96 -1.52
N SER A 460 -34.25 20.41 -0.27
CA SER A 460 -33.24 20.17 0.77
C SER A 460 -33.19 18.71 1.18
N LEU A 461 -34.34 18.04 1.33
CA LEU A 461 -34.42 16.60 1.60
C LEU A 461 -33.88 15.76 0.45
N THR A 462 -34.05 16.25 -0.78
CA THR A 462 -33.46 15.64 -1.98
C THR A 462 -31.93 15.74 -1.91
N ALA A 463 -31.38 16.94 -1.72
CA ALA A 463 -29.95 17.15 -1.57
C ALA A 463 -29.36 16.30 -0.43
N MET A 464 -30.07 16.22 0.68
CA MET A 464 -29.72 15.41 1.83
C MET A 464 -29.65 13.90 1.51
N ALA A 465 -30.60 13.38 0.74
CA ALA A 465 -30.57 11.98 0.30
C ALA A 465 -29.34 11.68 -0.58
N PHE A 466 -28.98 12.62 -1.47
CA PHE A 466 -27.77 12.51 -2.28
C PHE A 466 -26.49 12.54 -1.43
N TRP A 467 -26.41 13.38 -0.39
CA TRP A 467 -25.26 13.41 0.54
C TRP A 467 -25.16 12.15 1.42
N ILE A 468 -26.30 11.58 1.85
CA ILE A 468 -26.30 10.34 2.67
C ILE A 468 -25.78 9.15 1.86
N VAL A 469 -26.20 9.04 0.59
CA VAL A 469 -25.86 7.89 -0.27
C VAL A 469 -24.57 8.12 -1.07
N ASP A 470 -23.99 9.33 -1.02
CA ASP A 470 -22.75 9.72 -1.70
C ASP A 470 -22.77 9.37 -3.21
N VAL A 471 -23.90 9.67 -3.87
CA VAL A 471 -24.14 9.31 -5.30
C VAL A 471 -23.32 10.20 -6.23
N ILE A 472 -23.22 11.49 -5.92
CA ILE A 472 -22.44 12.49 -6.64
C ILE A 472 -21.75 13.39 -5.61
N PRO A 473 -20.61 14.05 -5.97
CA PRO A 473 -19.83 14.83 -5.01
C PRO A 473 -20.62 15.95 -4.32
N ASP A 474 -20.36 16.16 -3.02
CA ASP A 474 -21.12 17.06 -2.13
C ASP A 474 -21.29 18.49 -2.69
N TYR A 475 -20.23 19.03 -3.30
CA TYR A 475 -20.25 20.37 -3.91
C TYR A 475 -21.13 20.46 -5.16
N ILE A 476 -21.26 19.38 -5.94
CA ILE A 476 -22.16 19.32 -7.09
C ILE A 476 -23.60 19.32 -6.61
N VAL A 477 -23.93 18.53 -5.59
CA VAL A 477 -25.26 18.53 -4.96
C VAL A 477 -25.61 19.94 -4.47
N ALA A 478 -24.69 20.62 -3.79
CA ALA A 478 -24.88 21.98 -3.31
C ALA A 478 -25.12 22.97 -4.45
N LEU A 479 -24.32 22.93 -5.52
CA LEU A 479 -24.51 23.80 -6.69
C LEU A 479 -25.84 23.52 -7.41
N LEU A 480 -26.24 22.25 -7.53
CA LEU A 480 -27.54 21.88 -8.10
C LEU A 480 -28.70 22.34 -7.22
N LEU A 481 -28.55 22.31 -5.90
CA LEU A 481 -29.52 22.85 -4.95
C LEU A 481 -29.66 24.37 -5.11
N ALA A 482 -28.55 25.10 -5.15
CA ALA A 482 -28.52 26.54 -5.40
C ALA A 482 -29.15 26.91 -6.75
N MET A 483 -28.80 26.16 -7.80
CA MET A 483 -29.39 26.29 -9.13
C MET A 483 -30.90 26.05 -9.09
N SER A 484 -31.36 25.04 -8.34
CA SER A 484 -32.77 24.71 -8.20
C SER A 484 -33.56 25.83 -7.51
N TRP A 485 -32.98 26.50 -6.50
CA TRP A 485 -33.60 27.68 -5.87
C TRP A 485 -33.83 28.82 -6.86
N SER A 486 -32.86 29.07 -7.74
CA SER A 486 -32.99 30.09 -8.79
C SER A 486 -33.96 29.67 -9.90
N LEU A 487 -33.88 28.43 -10.39
CA LEU A 487 -34.69 27.94 -11.51
C LEU A 487 -36.18 27.85 -11.17
N THR A 488 -36.51 27.50 -9.93
CA THR A 488 -37.89 27.39 -9.45
C THR A 488 -38.49 28.76 -9.05
N GLY A 489 -37.70 29.84 -9.09
CA GLY A 489 -38.14 31.17 -8.67
C GLY A 489 -38.44 31.29 -7.17
N LEU A 490 -37.77 30.47 -6.34
CA LEU A 490 -37.91 30.49 -4.88
C LEU A 490 -37.42 31.83 -4.31
N VAL A 491 -36.20 32.22 -4.70
CA VAL A 491 -35.49 33.42 -4.24
C VAL A 491 -34.73 34.09 -5.39
N LYS A 492 -34.31 35.35 -5.20
CA LYS A 492 -33.53 36.10 -6.19
C LYS A 492 -32.08 35.59 -6.25
N MET A 493 -31.43 35.79 -7.40
CA MET A 493 -30.02 35.38 -7.61
C MET A 493 -29.07 36.01 -6.57
N ASP A 494 -29.30 37.25 -6.17
CA ASP A 494 -28.49 37.92 -5.13
C ASP A 494 -28.56 37.18 -3.78
N THR A 495 -29.74 36.67 -3.41
CA THR A 495 -29.90 35.85 -2.20
C THR A 495 -29.19 34.50 -2.36
N VAL A 496 -29.30 33.85 -3.53
CA VAL A 496 -28.64 32.57 -3.81
C VAL A 496 -27.12 32.69 -3.73
N LEU A 497 -26.54 33.79 -4.23
CA LEU A 497 -25.09 34.03 -4.22
C LEU A 497 -24.58 34.71 -2.95
N SER A 498 -25.46 35.07 -2.02
CA SER A 498 -25.11 35.81 -0.79
C SER A 498 -24.04 35.12 0.08
N GLY A 499 -23.98 33.80 0.05
CA GLY A 499 -22.97 33.05 0.81
C GLY A 499 -21.55 33.19 0.26
N PHE A 500 -21.37 33.47 -1.03
CA PHE A 500 -20.05 33.70 -1.64
C PHE A 500 -19.49 35.10 -1.37
N SER A 501 -20.35 36.06 -1.03
CA SER A 501 -19.94 37.39 -0.57
C SER A 501 -19.82 37.50 0.96
N ASN A 502 -20.03 36.40 1.68
CA ASN A 502 -19.97 36.39 3.14
C ASN A 502 -18.50 36.53 3.62
N PRO A 503 -18.20 37.43 4.59
CA PRO A 503 -16.85 37.60 5.14
C PRO A 503 -16.24 36.29 5.68
N VAL A 504 -17.07 35.39 6.19
CA VAL A 504 -16.66 34.06 6.67
C VAL A 504 -16.08 33.20 5.54
N TRP A 505 -16.62 33.31 4.32
CA TRP A 505 -16.09 32.58 3.17
C TRP A 505 -14.66 33.02 2.83
N LEU A 506 -14.37 34.33 2.88
CA LEU A 506 -13.01 34.86 2.72
C LEU A 506 -12.08 34.46 3.88
N TYR A 507 -12.60 34.44 5.11
CA TYR A 507 -11.87 33.94 6.27
C TYR A 507 -11.44 32.47 6.08
N MET A 508 -12.36 31.61 5.60
CA MET A 508 -12.10 30.20 5.28
C MET A 508 -11.01 30.03 4.21
N MET A 509 -10.92 30.93 3.23
CA MET A 509 -9.84 30.92 2.25
C MET A 509 -8.47 31.08 2.91
N GLY A 510 -8.31 32.08 3.78
CA GLY A 510 -7.03 32.33 4.46
C GLY A 510 -6.65 31.21 5.43
N ILE A 511 -7.65 30.65 6.11
CA ILE A 511 -7.53 29.42 6.89
C ILE A 511 -6.94 28.28 6.04
N LEU A 512 -7.61 27.90 4.96
CA LEU A 512 -7.22 26.74 4.15
C LEU A 512 -5.83 26.94 3.53
N ALA A 513 -5.51 28.17 3.16
CA ALA A 513 -4.19 28.51 2.67
C ALA A 513 -3.08 28.36 3.73
N LEU A 514 -3.32 28.79 4.97
CA LEU A 514 -2.40 28.52 6.08
C LEU A 514 -2.23 27.01 6.30
N GLY A 515 -3.33 26.25 6.27
CA GLY A 515 -3.29 24.79 6.35
C GLY A 515 -2.45 24.15 5.24
N ALA A 516 -2.61 24.61 4.00
CA ALA A 516 -1.84 24.15 2.85
C ALA A 516 -0.34 24.46 2.99
N ALA A 517 0.03 25.67 3.40
CA ALA A 517 1.42 26.07 3.60
C ALA A 517 2.10 25.29 4.73
N ILE A 518 1.40 25.05 5.84
CA ILE A 518 1.90 24.25 6.96
C ILE A 518 2.11 22.79 6.55
N SER A 519 1.19 22.24 5.77
CA SER A 519 1.28 20.85 5.30
C SER A 519 2.41 20.66 4.28
N HIS A 520 2.59 21.60 3.35
CA HIS A 520 3.61 21.52 2.30
C HIS A 520 5.03 21.80 2.82
N SER A 521 5.19 22.73 3.77
CA SER A 521 6.52 23.14 4.25
C SER A 521 7.26 22.09 5.09
N GLY A 522 6.61 20.99 5.51
CA GLY A 522 7.20 19.99 6.41
C GLY A 522 7.32 20.46 7.88
N LEU A 523 7.00 21.73 8.16
CA LEU A 523 7.01 22.35 9.49
C LEU A 523 6.19 21.53 10.50
N LEU A 524 5.05 21.01 10.06
CA LEU A 524 4.13 20.21 10.86
C LEU A 524 4.78 18.94 11.40
N TYR A 525 5.46 18.20 10.53
CA TYR A 525 6.17 16.98 10.91
C TYR A 525 7.35 17.28 11.84
N ARG A 526 8.10 18.36 11.57
CA ARG A 526 9.19 18.80 12.45
C ARG A 526 8.70 19.16 13.85
N LEU A 527 7.61 19.93 13.94
CA LEU A 527 7.03 20.35 15.20
C LEU A 527 6.49 19.15 15.99
N SER A 528 5.87 18.17 15.34
CA SER A 528 5.37 16.96 16.03
C SER A 528 6.51 16.14 16.61
N LEU A 529 7.62 15.95 15.88
CA LEU A 529 8.82 15.26 16.39
C LEU A 529 9.48 15.98 17.57
N HIS A 530 9.62 17.32 17.48
CA HIS A 530 10.16 18.11 18.60
C HIS A 530 9.28 18.01 19.84
N MET A 531 7.96 18.04 19.68
CA MET A 531 7.02 17.89 20.79
C MET A 531 7.16 16.52 21.44
N LEU A 532 7.28 15.44 20.67
CA LEU A 532 7.43 14.08 21.22
C LEU A 532 8.75 13.86 21.97
N LYS A 533 9.82 14.58 21.60
CA LYS A 533 11.12 14.55 22.27
C LYS A 533 11.10 15.19 23.67
N LEU A 534 10.20 16.15 23.91
CA LEU A 534 10.09 16.86 25.20
C LEU A 534 9.52 15.97 26.32
N PHE A 535 8.91 14.82 25.98
CA PHE A 535 8.20 13.99 26.95
C PHE A 535 8.93 12.69 27.30
N PRO A 536 8.67 12.13 28.49
CA PRO A 536 9.28 10.87 28.91
C PRO A 536 9.02 9.74 27.90
N LYS A 537 10.01 8.86 27.73
CA LYS A 537 9.97 7.70 26.82
C LYS A 537 9.03 6.56 27.26
N SER A 538 8.30 6.76 28.36
CA SER A 538 7.31 5.81 28.85
C SER A 538 6.02 5.92 28.04
N TYR A 539 5.21 4.87 28.06
CA TYR A 539 3.89 4.86 27.42
C TYR A 539 3.04 6.08 27.82
N ARG A 540 3.00 6.39 29.13
CA ARG A 540 2.25 7.54 29.65
C ARG A 540 2.84 8.87 29.18
N GLY A 541 4.16 8.97 29.13
CA GLY A 541 4.86 10.15 28.63
C GLY A 541 4.56 10.41 27.15
N GLN A 542 4.57 9.37 26.32
CA GLN A 542 4.25 9.48 24.89
C GLN A 542 2.77 9.81 24.64
N MET A 543 1.84 9.20 25.40
CA MET A 543 0.42 9.62 25.34
C MET A 543 0.25 11.09 25.74
N MET A 544 0.92 11.54 26.80
CA MET A 544 0.88 12.93 27.24
C MET A 544 1.47 13.86 26.18
N GLY A 545 2.54 13.44 25.52
CA GLY A 545 3.13 14.15 24.39
C GLY A 545 2.17 14.30 23.21
N LEU A 546 1.48 13.23 22.82
CA LEU A 546 0.45 13.26 21.77
C LEU A 546 -0.75 14.15 22.14
N MET A 547 -1.12 14.17 23.44
CA MET A 547 -2.21 15.02 23.92
C MET A 547 -1.81 16.51 23.86
N ILE A 548 -0.65 16.86 24.41
CA ILE A 548 -0.16 18.24 24.44
C ILE A 548 0.17 18.74 23.03
N SER A 549 0.74 17.90 22.17
CA SER A 549 0.98 18.27 20.79
C SER A 549 -0.33 18.60 20.08
N GLY A 550 -1.38 17.78 20.24
CA GLY A 550 -2.72 18.08 19.73
C GLY A 550 -3.25 19.43 20.20
N ILE A 551 -3.15 19.74 21.51
CA ILE A 551 -3.56 21.04 22.07
C ILE A 551 -2.84 22.20 21.37
N VAL A 552 -1.54 22.07 21.13
CA VAL A 552 -0.75 23.10 20.43
C VAL A 552 -1.13 23.21 18.96
N PHE A 553 -1.39 22.10 18.27
CA PHE A 553 -1.70 22.11 16.84
C PHE A 553 -3.13 22.53 16.51
N ASN A 554 -4.10 22.30 17.38
CA ASN A 554 -5.48 22.70 17.12
C ASN A 554 -5.65 24.17 16.72
N PRO A 555 -5.15 25.16 17.49
CA PRO A 555 -5.29 26.56 17.10
C PRO A 555 -4.52 26.93 15.81
N LEU A 556 -3.52 26.14 15.43
CA LEU A 556 -2.64 26.38 14.28
C LEU A 556 -3.18 25.80 12.97
N LEU A 557 -3.89 24.68 13.06
CA LEU A 557 -4.25 23.86 11.90
C LEU A 557 -5.76 23.70 11.76
N PRO A 558 -6.33 24.14 10.64
CA PRO A 558 -7.77 24.32 10.52
C PRO A 558 -8.53 23.18 9.85
N SER A 559 -7.95 21.99 9.87
CA SER A 559 -8.62 20.79 9.41
C SER A 559 -8.43 19.71 10.47
N SER A 560 -9.52 19.37 11.16
CA SER A 560 -9.59 18.24 12.10
C SER A 560 -9.12 16.95 11.42
N SER A 561 -9.62 16.70 10.21
CA SER A 561 -9.28 15.54 9.39
C SER A 561 -7.79 15.48 9.02
N ALA A 562 -7.21 16.57 8.51
CA ALA A 562 -5.79 16.58 8.10
C ALA A 562 -4.85 16.36 9.29
N LYS A 563 -5.15 16.98 10.43
CA LYS A 563 -4.44 16.79 11.69
C LYS A 563 -4.44 15.32 12.12
N VAL A 564 -5.59 14.66 12.03
CA VAL A 564 -5.76 13.25 12.40
C VAL A 564 -5.01 12.30 11.46
N VAL A 565 -5.07 12.54 10.14
CA VAL A 565 -4.33 11.76 9.12
C VAL A 565 -2.82 11.78 9.39
N LEU A 566 -2.30 12.89 9.93
CA LEU A 566 -0.89 13.02 10.24
C LEU A 566 -0.50 12.41 11.58
N ALA A 567 -1.32 12.63 12.60
CA ALA A 567 -1.03 12.17 13.95
C ALA A 567 -1.16 10.64 14.09
N SER A 568 -2.05 10.01 13.32
CA SER A 568 -2.34 8.58 13.46
C SER A 568 -1.15 7.67 13.03
N PRO A 569 -0.48 7.90 11.88
CA PRO A 569 0.74 7.17 11.52
C PRO A 569 1.92 7.44 12.46
N ILE A 570 2.03 8.66 13.00
CA ILE A 570 3.05 8.98 14.00
C ILE A 570 2.82 8.16 15.28
N ALA A 571 1.57 8.08 15.75
CA ALA A 571 1.20 7.27 16.89
C ALA A 571 1.44 5.77 16.65
N LEU A 572 1.19 5.28 15.42
CA LEU A 572 1.51 3.91 15.02
C LEU A 572 3.03 3.66 15.03
N SER A 573 3.81 4.57 14.45
CA SER A 573 5.28 4.46 14.42
C SER A 573 5.87 4.44 15.84
N ILE A 574 5.34 5.26 16.75
CA ILE A 574 5.72 5.23 18.18
C ILE A 574 5.35 3.88 18.80
N SER A 575 4.14 3.37 18.52
CA SER A 575 3.69 2.08 19.01
C SER A 575 4.62 0.94 18.59
N GLU A 576 5.04 0.93 17.32
CA GLU A 576 5.93 -0.08 16.74
C GLU A 576 7.35 0.02 17.32
N ALA A 577 7.88 1.23 17.44
CA ALA A 577 9.18 1.47 18.09
C ALA A 577 9.20 1.02 19.56
N MET A 578 8.07 1.10 20.25
CA MET A 578 7.89 0.57 21.61
C MET A 578 7.69 -0.95 21.67
N GLY A 579 7.56 -1.61 20.51
CA GLY A 579 7.38 -3.07 20.40
C GLY A 579 5.96 -3.55 20.72
N PHE A 580 4.95 -2.68 20.62
CA PHE A 580 3.56 -3.09 20.78
C PHE A 580 3.04 -3.76 19.50
N ALA A 581 2.40 -4.92 19.64
CA ALA A 581 1.73 -5.58 18.52
C ALA A 581 0.56 -4.74 17.98
N ASN A 582 0.24 -4.93 16.69
CA ASN A 582 -0.92 -4.32 16.04
C ASN A 582 -2.21 -4.57 16.84
N ARG A 583 -3.05 -3.54 16.98
CA ARG A 583 -4.33 -3.55 17.71
C ARG A 583 -4.23 -3.94 19.19
N SER A 584 -3.02 -4.01 19.76
CA SER A 584 -2.83 -4.23 21.20
C SER A 584 -3.35 -3.04 22.01
N ARG A 585 -3.48 -3.20 23.33
CA ARG A 585 -3.93 -2.10 24.20
C ARG A 585 -2.98 -0.91 24.12
N GLY A 586 -1.66 -1.15 24.09
CA GLY A 586 -0.66 -0.08 23.94
C GLY A 586 -0.81 0.67 22.62
N SER A 587 -0.86 -0.06 21.51
CA SER A 587 -1.06 0.52 20.17
C SER A 587 -2.36 1.33 20.07
N ALA A 588 -3.47 0.76 20.55
CA ALA A 588 -4.76 1.41 20.51
C ALA A 588 -4.82 2.68 21.37
N GLY A 589 -4.20 2.69 22.55
CA GLY A 589 -4.18 3.88 23.39
C GLY A 589 -3.37 5.03 22.81
N LEU A 590 -2.26 4.76 22.11
CA LEU A 590 -1.50 5.80 21.40
C LEU A 590 -2.31 6.34 20.20
N GLY A 591 -2.84 5.45 19.36
CA GLY A 591 -3.62 5.82 18.18
C GLY A 591 -4.89 6.61 18.52
N LEU A 592 -5.67 6.14 19.49
CA LEU A 592 -6.91 6.82 19.91
C LEU A 592 -6.65 8.12 20.67
N THR A 593 -5.49 8.25 21.35
CA THR A 593 -5.09 9.53 21.95
C THR A 593 -4.73 10.55 20.88
N ALA A 594 -3.99 10.14 19.85
CA ALA A 594 -3.71 11.00 18.70
C ALA A 594 -4.99 11.44 17.99
N MET A 595 -5.93 10.52 17.76
CA MET A 595 -7.23 10.86 17.16
C MET A 595 -7.99 11.90 17.99
N VAL A 596 -8.13 11.69 19.30
CA VAL A 596 -8.84 12.62 20.18
C VAL A 596 -8.16 13.98 20.24
N SER A 597 -6.83 14.00 20.41
CA SER A 597 -6.11 15.25 20.61
C SER A 597 -6.04 16.09 19.34
N TYR A 598 -5.93 15.48 18.16
CA TYR A 598 -5.81 16.19 16.88
C TYR A 598 -7.14 16.45 16.18
N GLY A 599 -8.15 15.61 16.41
CA GLY A 599 -9.48 15.74 15.78
C GLY A 599 -10.51 16.39 16.70
N TYR A 600 -10.77 15.76 17.85
CA TYR A 600 -11.93 16.04 18.70
C TYR A 600 -11.76 17.23 19.66
N LEU A 601 -10.55 17.80 19.75
CA LEU A 601 -10.32 19.07 20.44
C LEU A 601 -10.63 20.30 19.55
N SER A 602 -11.06 20.09 18.30
CA SER A 602 -11.32 21.19 17.37
C SER A 602 -12.40 22.18 17.83
N PRO A 603 -13.53 21.80 18.45
CA PRO A 603 -14.58 22.75 18.87
C PRO A 603 -14.11 23.83 19.86
N PHE A 604 -13.03 23.57 20.61
CA PHE A 604 -12.52 24.49 21.63
C PHE A 604 -11.72 25.68 21.07
N PHE A 605 -11.28 25.61 19.81
CA PHE A 605 -10.49 26.66 19.16
C PHE A 605 -11.16 27.07 17.86
N LEU A 606 -11.44 28.37 17.69
CA LEU A 606 -12.16 28.88 16.52
C LEU A 606 -11.50 28.47 15.19
N THR A 607 -10.17 28.55 15.11
CA THR A 607 -9.39 28.21 13.90
C THR A 607 -9.10 26.73 13.74
N ALA A 608 -9.50 25.84 14.64
CA ALA A 608 -9.11 24.43 14.57
C ALA A 608 -9.90 23.60 13.56
N SER A 609 -11.06 24.08 13.11
CA SER A 609 -11.84 23.47 12.05
C SER A 609 -12.52 24.55 11.24
N SER A 610 -12.54 24.38 9.92
CA SER A 610 -13.36 25.17 9.01
C SER A 610 -14.84 25.18 9.40
N LEU A 611 -15.34 24.09 9.99
CA LEU A 611 -16.73 23.96 10.44
C LEU A 611 -17.09 24.93 11.57
N ASN A 612 -16.16 25.23 12.48
CA ASN A 612 -16.41 26.17 13.59
C ASN A 612 -16.73 27.57 13.06
N VAL A 613 -15.96 27.99 12.05
CA VAL A 613 -16.07 29.32 11.45
C VAL A 613 -17.30 29.37 10.54
N LEU A 614 -17.55 28.32 9.76
CA LEU A 614 -18.78 28.18 8.99
C LEU A 614 -20.00 28.33 9.90
N ALA A 615 -20.05 27.58 11.00
CA ALA A 615 -21.19 27.54 11.89
C ALA A 615 -21.41 28.86 12.64
N MET A 616 -20.33 29.61 12.96
CA MET A 616 -20.44 31.00 13.42
C MET A 616 -21.10 31.89 12.37
N GLY A 617 -20.74 31.75 11.10
CA GLY A 617 -21.29 32.51 9.98
C GLY A 617 -22.78 32.27 9.69
N LEU A 618 -23.36 31.20 10.23
CA LEU A 618 -24.79 30.89 10.09
C LEU A 618 -25.67 31.68 11.07
N ILE A 619 -25.11 32.22 12.16
CA ILE A 619 -25.86 32.98 13.17
C ILE A 619 -25.72 34.48 12.89
N PRO A 620 -26.81 35.20 12.55
CA PRO A 620 -26.74 36.63 12.29
C PRO A 620 -26.24 37.42 13.51
N ASN A 621 -25.39 38.42 13.30
CA ASN A 621 -24.85 39.32 14.33
C ASN A 621 -24.03 38.65 15.45
N LEU A 622 -23.66 37.37 15.31
CA LEU A 622 -22.77 36.72 16.25
C LEU A 622 -21.32 37.16 16.00
N SER A 623 -20.82 38.08 16.82
CA SER A 623 -19.44 38.57 16.79
C SER A 623 -18.68 38.10 18.02
N VAL A 624 -17.99 36.96 17.90
CA VAL A 624 -17.13 36.42 18.96
C VAL A 624 -15.71 36.35 18.41
N SER A 625 -14.79 37.08 19.05
CA SER A 625 -13.38 37.07 18.64
C SER A 625 -12.72 35.72 18.96
N TRP A 626 -11.59 35.46 18.32
CA TRP A 626 -10.83 34.22 18.56
C TRP A 626 -10.49 34.02 20.06
N GLY A 627 -10.06 35.07 20.74
CA GLY A 627 -9.70 35.02 22.17
C GLY A 627 -10.92 34.82 23.07
N GLN A 628 -12.05 35.44 22.74
CA GLN A 628 -13.31 35.24 23.47
C GLN A 628 -13.83 33.82 23.32
N TRP A 629 -13.73 33.23 22.12
CA TRP A 629 -14.14 31.85 21.86
C TRP A 629 -13.43 30.88 22.81
N PHE A 630 -12.09 30.95 22.87
CA PHE A 630 -11.31 30.07 23.73
C PHE A 630 -11.58 30.32 25.21
N TRP A 631 -11.73 31.59 25.61
CA TRP A 631 -12.08 31.93 26.99
C TRP A 631 -13.42 31.34 27.43
N TYR A 632 -14.44 31.41 26.59
CA TYR A 632 -15.76 30.84 26.88
C TYR A 632 -15.73 29.30 26.93
N ALA A 633 -14.87 28.68 26.12
CA ALA A 633 -14.70 27.23 26.03
C ALA A 633 -13.76 26.63 27.10
N LEU A 634 -13.01 27.46 27.84
CA LEU A 634 -11.92 27.04 28.72
C LEU A 634 -12.32 25.99 29.79
N PRO A 635 -13.43 26.14 30.54
CA PRO A 635 -13.80 25.12 31.54
C PRO A 635 -14.15 23.79 30.89
N ALA A 636 -14.91 23.81 29.78
CA ALA A 636 -15.26 22.63 29.03
C ALA A 636 -14.01 21.95 28.45
N PHE A 637 -13.07 22.74 27.93
CA PHE A 637 -11.79 22.27 27.40
C PHE A 637 -11.00 21.49 28.44
N LEU A 638 -10.88 22.01 29.67
CA LEU A 638 -10.15 21.34 30.75
C LEU A 638 -10.82 20.02 31.15
N VAL A 639 -12.14 20.02 31.35
CA VAL A 639 -12.90 18.82 31.74
C VAL A 639 -12.83 17.75 30.67
N PHE A 640 -13.08 18.12 29.41
CA PHE A 640 -13.08 17.19 28.29
C PHE A 640 -11.68 16.61 28.04
N THR A 641 -10.66 17.46 27.96
CA THR A 641 -9.29 17.03 27.64
C THR A 641 -8.72 16.12 28.73
N VAL A 642 -8.86 16.50 30.00
CA VAL A 642 -8.39 15.68 31.13
C VAL A 642 -9.20 14.39 31.23
N GLY A 643 -10.53 14.48 31.09
CA GLY A 643 -11.42 13.32 31.13
C GLY A 643 -11.08 12.28 30.06
N MET A 644 -10.92 12.72 28.81
CA MET A 644 -10.55 11.85 27.70
C MET A 644 -9.15 11.26 27.85
N PHE A 645 -8.18 12.05 28.29
CA PHE A 645 -6.82 11.55 28.55
C PHE A 645 -6.80 10.45 29.61
N VAL A 646 -7.48 10.69 30.74
CA VAL A 646 -7.59 9.74 31.85
C VAL A 646 -8.35 8.49 31.42
N ALA A 647 -9.46 8.64 30.68
CA ALA A 647 -10.24 7.52 30.16
C ALA A 647 -9.40 6.61 29.24
N ASN A 648 -8.64 7.21 28.30
CA ASN A 648 -7.76 6.45 27.42
C ASN A 648 -6.66 5.73 28.21
N LEU A 649 -6.06 6.38 29.21
CA LEU A 649 -5.05 5.76 30.08
C LEU A 649 -5.58 4.54 30.83
N PHE A 650 -6.82 4.60 31.35
CA PHE A 650 -7.43 3.48 32.07
C PHE A 650 -7.88 2.36 31.12
N LEU A 651 -8.50 2.69 29.99
CA LEU A 651 -9.01 1.70 29.03
C LEU A 651 -7.89 0.91 28.35
N PHE A 652 -6.78 1.57 28.03
CA PHE A 652 -5.74 1.07 27.15
C PHE A 652 -4.38 0.83 27.81
N ARG A 653 -4.34 0.74 29.15
CA ARG A 653 -3.11 0.41 29.89
C ARG A 653 -2.46 -0.87 29.33
N PRO A 654 -1.20 -0.83 28.85
CA PRO A 654 -0.51 -2.00 28.34
C PRO A 654 -0.08 -2.93 29.50
N GLY A 655 -0.02 -4.23 29.22
CA GLY A 655 0.38 -5.26 30.19
C GLY A 655 1.88 -5.29 30.49
N SER A 656 2.71 -4.81 29.57
CA SER A 656 4.14 -4.56 29.75
C SER A 656 4.47 -3.12 29.37
N GLU A 657 5.40 -2.50 30.10
CA GLU A 657 6.01 -1.26 29.62
C GLU A 657 6.87 -1.63 28.41
N GLY A 658 6.43 -1.23 27.20
CA GLY A 658 7.14 -1.50 25.95
C GLY A 658 8.59 -1.02 26.01
N LYS A 659 9.40 -1.40 25.01
CA LYS A 659 10.81 -0.96 24.93
C LYS A 659 10.87 0.57 24.98
N ALA A 660 11.74 1.11 25.83
CA ALA A 660 11.96 2.55 25.91
C ALA A 660 12.50 3.04 24.56
N MET A 661 11.81 3.99 23.95
CA MET A 661 12.15 4.54 22.64
C MET A 661 13.61 5.05 22.63
N SER A 662 14.40 4.61 21.67
CA SER A 662 15.78 5.10 21.51
C SER A 662 15.73 6.57 21.11
N ALA A 663 16.24 7.46 21.95
CA ALA A 663 16.36 8.88 21.61
C ALA A 663 17.22 9.08 20.36
N ALA A 664 18.13 8.14 20.09
CA ALA A 664 18.99 8.18 18.92
C ALA A 664 18.20 8.19 17.61
N MET A 665 17.06 7.49 17.53
CA MET A 665 16.25 7.42 16.30
C MET A 665 15.50 8.72 16.01
N LEU A 666 14.91 9.35 17.04
CA LEU A 666 14.30 10.68 16.91
C LEU A 666 15.35 11.77 16.65
N ASP A 667 16.51 11.65 17.29
CA ASP A 667 17.64 12.55 17.07
C ASP A 667 18.18 12.42 15.65
N GLU A 668 18.29 11.20 15.11
CA GLU A 668 18.69 10.98 13.73
C GLU A 668 17.70 11.64 12.76
N GLN A 669 16.39 11.40 12.93
CA GLN A 669 15.34 12.01 12.10
C GLN A 669 15.39 13.55 12.14
N LEU A 670 15.58 14.14 13.33
CA LEU A 670 15.71 15.59 13.47
C LEU A 670 17.01 16.14 12.89
N THR A 671 18.13 15.40 13.01
CA THR A 671 19.40 15.80 12.37
C THR A 671 19.34 15.76 10.85
N ILE A 672 18.58 14.82 10.28
CA ILE A 672 18.37 14.72 8.82
C ILE A 672 17.53 15.88 8.31
N LEU A 673 16.48 16.25 9.06
CA LEU A 673 15.66 17.43 8.77
C LEU A 673 16.46 18.74 8.77
N GLY A 674 17.64 18.78 9.40
CA GLY A 674 18.54 19.94 9.36
C GLY A 674 17.94 21.21 9.97
N SER A 675 18.48 22.37 9.61
CA SER A 675 17.95 23.67 10.05
C SER A 675 16.66 24.05 9.33
N LEU A 676 15.82 24.89 9.96
CA LEU A 676 14.58 25.39 9.35
C LEU A 676 14.84 25.97 7.95
N THR A 677 14.14 25.44 6.96
CA THR A 677 14.17 25.93 5.58
C THR A 677 13.57 27.33 5.49
N LYS A 678 13.79 28.04 4.38
CA LYS A 678 13.19 29.37 4.16
C LYS A 678 11.67 29.29 4.17
N GLU A 679 11.10 28.27 3.53
CA GLU A 679 9.66 28.02 3.50
C GLU A 679 9.11 27.74 4.91
N GLU A 680 9.76 26.86 5.68
CA GLU A 680 9.36 26.58 7.07
C GLU A 680 9.38 27.84 7.94
N LYS A 681 10.40 28.70 7.79
CA LYS A 681 10.49 29.96 8.54
C LYS A 681 9.36 30.91 8.17
N ILE A 682 9.12 31.11 6.88
CA ILE A 682 8.08 32.04 6.40
C ILE A 682 6.70 31.56 6.86
N THR A 683 6.42 30.27 6.72
CA THR A 683 5.17 29.66 7.22
C THR A 683 5.03 29.83 8.73
N LEU A 684 6.08 29.54 9.51
CA LEU A 684 6.07 29.69 10.97
C LEU A 684 5.80 31.13 11.39
N TRP A 685 6.50 32.11 10.79
CA TRP A 685 6.31 33.53 11.09
C TRP A 685 4.93 34.04 10.67
N THR A 686 4.43 33.59 9.52
CA THR A 686 3.11 33.99 9.04
C THR A 686 2.02 33.42 9.93
N MET A 687 2.09 32.13 10.26
CA MET A 687 1.16 31.45 11.17
C MET A 687 1.13 32.10 12.55
N THR A 688 2.30 32.28 13.18
CA THR A 688 2.40 32.90 14.52
C THR A 688 1.97 34.37 14.49
N GLY A 689 2.31 35.11 13.43
CA GLY A 689 1.88 36.49 13.23
C GLY A 689 0.37 36.63 13.04
N THR A 690 -0.25 35.80 12.19
CA THR A 690 -1.70 35.79 11.97
C THR A 690 -2.45 35.45 13.26
N ILE A 691 -2.02 34.44 14.00
CA ILE A 691 -2.66 34.06 15.27
C ILE A 691 -2.46 35.15 16.33
N GLY A 692 -1.25 35.72 16.42
CA GLY A 692 -0.98 36.84 17.32
C GLY A 692 -1.88 38.04 17.04
N MET A 693 -2.08 38.39 15.77
CA MET A 693 -3.03 39.42 15.36
C MET A 693 -4.47 39.03 15.74
N LEU A 694 -4.93 37.81 15.46
CA LEU A 694 -6.27 37.36 15.85
C LEU A 694 -6.51 37.43 17.37
N MET A 695 -5.49 37.13 18.18
CA MET A 695 -5.57 37.29 19.64
C MET A 695 -5.67 38.76 20.07
N LEU A 696 -5.03 39.66 19.32
CA LEU A 696 -5.00 41.11 19.55
C LEU A 696 -6.17 41.85 18.88
N GLU A 697 -7.17 41.13 18.34
CA GLU A 697 -8.36 41.71 17.71
C GLU A 697 -9.09 42.70 18.61
N SER A 698 -9.17 42.37 19.90
CA SER A 698 -9.76 43.24 20.93
C SER A 698 -9.05 44.59 21.10
N TRP A 699 -7.79 44.69 20.69
CA TRP A 699 -6.96 45.89 20.85
C TRP A 699 -6.85 46.72 19.57
N HIS A 700 -6.66 46.07 18.41
CA HIS A 700 -6.48 46.78 17.14
C HIS A 700 -7.78 46.98 16.35
N HIS A 701 -8.86 46.27 16.69
CA HIS A 701 -10.19 46.37 16.06
C HIS A 701 -10.26 46.06 14.54
N ILE A 702 -9.16 45.65 13.91
CA ILE A 702 -9.15 45.07 12.57
C ILE A 702 -9.97 43.77 12.56
N GLU A 703 -10.93 43.64 11.65
CA GLU A 703 -11.73 42.44 11.52
C GLU A 703 -10.87 41.22 11.14
N SER A 704 -11.16 40.09 11.80
CA SER A 704 -10.59 38.77 11.57
C SER A 704 -10.36 38.37 10.10
N VAL A 705 -11.26 38.76 9.18
CA VAL A 705 -11.19 38.44 7.74
C VAL A 705 -9.96 39.07 7.08
N TRP A 706 -9.67 40.34 7.39
CA TRP A 706 -8.54 41.05 6.79
C TRP A 706 -7.20 40.54 7.30
N ILE A 707 -7.16 40.07 8.56
CA ILE A 707 -5.99 39.44 9.15
C ILE A 707 -5.66 38.13 8.41
N MET A 708 -6.68 37.29 8.17
CA MET A 708 -6.53 36.05 7.41
C MET A 708 -6.12 36.29 5.95
N LEU A 709 -6.73 37.29 5.29
CA LEU A 709 -6.40 37.63 3.91
C LEU A 709 -4.97 38.20 3.80
N THR A 710 -4.49 38.91 4.82
CA THR A 710 -3.11 39.37 4.88
C THR A 710 -2.15 38.19 5.00
N GLY A 711 -2.44 37.22 5.89
CA GLY A 711 -1.67 35.98 6.01
C GLY A 711 -1.61 35.19 4.69
N PHE A 712 -2.76 35.02 4.03
CA PHE A 712 -2.84 34.45 2.69
C PHE A 712 -1.94 35.17 1.68
N SER A 713 -2.06 36.50 1.64
CA SER A 713 -1.30 37.34 0.71
C SER A 713 0.21 37.21 0.93
N VAL A 714 0.67 37.17 2.19
CA VAL A 714 2.09 36.94 2.52
C VAL A 714 2.58 35.60 2.00
N LEU A 715 1.82 34.51 2.20
CA LEU A 715 2.20 33.17 1.73
C LEU A 715 2.31 33.07 0.20
N VAL A 716 1.42 33.77 -0.52
CA VAL A 716 1.45 33.82 -1.99
C VAL A 716 2.61 34.70 -2.49
N ILE A 717 2.80 35.88 -1.93
CA ILE A 717 3.87 36.82 -2.34
C ILE A 717 5.26 36.23 -2.09
N THR A 718 5.42 35.50 -0.99
CA THR A 718 6.70 34.86 -0.63
C THR A 718 7.01 33.60 -1.43
N GLY A 719 6.06 33.11 -2.24
CA GLY A 719 6.23 31.91 -3.06
C GLY A 719 6.10 30.58 -2.31
N VAL A 720 5.75 30.60 -1.02
CA VAL A 720 5.47 29.38 -0.24
C VAL A 720 4.20 28.68 -0.76
N LEU A 721 3.19 29.47 -1.14
CA LEU A 721 2.04 28.99 -1.90
C LEU A 721 2.21 29.33 -3.37
N ASP A 722 2.91 28.45 -4.09
CA ASP A 722 3.04 28.56 -5.54
C ASP A 722 1.73 28.20 -6.26
N SER A 723 1.67 28.45 -7.57
CA SER A 723 0.45 28.21 -8.36
C SER A 723 -0.03 26.75 -8.31
N ARG A 724 0.89 25.79 -8.13
CA ARG A 724 0.56 24.38 -7.99
C ARG A 724 -0.05 24.12 -6.61
N THR A 725 0.62 24.52 -5.53
CA THR A 725 0.15 24.32 -4.15
C THR A 725 -1.15 25.06 -3.88
N LEU A 726 -1.38 26.21 -4.52
CA LEU A 726 -2.66 26.93 -4.41
C LEU A 726 -3.82 26.13 -5.04
N LYS A 727 -3.57 25.42 -6.15
CA LYS A 727 -4.59 24.60 -6.83
C LYS A 727 -4.84 23.27 -6.13
N SER A 728 -3.78 22.61 -5.63
CA SER A 728 -3.87 21.28 -5.03
C SER A 728 -4.00 21.27 -3.50
N GLY A 729 -3.53 22.32 -2.82
CA GLY A 729 -3.50 22.41 -1.36
C GLY A 729 -4.72 23.08 -0.74
N ILE A 730 -5.47 23.90 -1.50
CA ILE A 730 -6.76 24.45 -1.08
C ILE A 730 -7.88 23.58 -1.65
N ASP A 731 -8.80 23.15 -0.79
CA ASP A 731 -9.99 22.41 -1.20
C ASP A 731 -11.05 23.35 -1.80
N TRP A 732 -10.89 23.65 -3.10
CA TRP A 732 -11.82 24.47 -3.87
C TRP A 732 -13.24 23.86 -3.96
N PRO A 733 -13.42 22.54 -4.16
CA PRO A 733 -14.73 21.89 -4.03
C PRO A 733 -15.41 22.19 -2.70
N PHE A 734 -14.70 22.07 -1.59
CA PHE A 734 -15.21 22.40 -0.26
C PHE A 734 -15.55 23.89 -0.14
N MET A 735 -14.75 24.80 -0.69
CA MET A 735 -15.08 26.24 -0.73
C MET A 735 -16.36 26.54 -1.52
N LEU A 736 -16.64 25.82 -2.61
CA LEU A 736 -17.88 25.97 -3.38
C LEU A 736 -19.09 25.48 -2.58
N PHE A 737 -18.97 24.32 -1.93
CA PHE A 737 -20.01 23.79 -1.04
C PHE A 737 -20.36 24.79 0.08
N ASN A 738 -19.35 25.34 0.76
CA ASN A 738 -19.55 26.26 1.88
C ASN A 738 -20.19 27.59 1.46
N GLY A 739 -19.89 28.08 0.26
CA GLY A 739 -20.56 29.26 -0.30
C GLY A 739 -22.07 29.04 -0.42
N VAL A 740 -22.51 27.86 -0.86
CA VAL A 740 -23.94 27.51 -0.90
C VAL A 740 -24.50 27.28 0.51
N ALA A 741 -23.75 26.63 1.39
CA ALA A 741 -24.18 26.37 2.77
C ALA A 741 -24.45 27.67 3.55
N LEU A 742 -23.61 28.70 3.38
CA LEU A 742 -23.84 30.02 3.96
C LEU A 742 -25.08 30.71 3.37
N ALA A 743 -25.33 30.53 2.07
CA ALA A 743 -26.55 31.02 1.43
C ALA A 743 -27.81 30.23 1.88
N PHE A 744 -27.68 28.96 2.28
CA PHE A 744 -28.79 28.15 2.77
C PHE A 744 -29.50 28.82 3.96
N ALA A 745 -28.75 29.38 4.91
CA ALA A 745 -29.31 30.07 6.06
C ALA A 745 -30.14 31.30 5.69
N THR A 746 -29.65 32.11 4.75
CA THR A 746 -30.34 33.31 4.29
C THR A 746 -31.61 32.96 3.51
N VAL A 747 -31.54 31.97 2.63
CA VAL A 747 -32.68 31.45 1.85
C VAL A 747 -33.74 30.81 2.77
N ALA A 748 -33.32 29.96 3.72
CA ALA A 748 -34.24 29.32 4.67
C ALA A 748 -34.96 30.36 5.55
N SER A 749 -34.26 31.43 5.94
CA SER A 749 -34.82 32.53 6.72
C SER A 749 -35.86 33.32 5.93
N GLU A 750 -35.54 33.71 4.69
CA GLU A 750 -36.45 34.46 3.79
C GLU A 750 -37.74 33.67 3.52
N LEU A 751 -37.65 32.35 3.39
CA LEU A 751 -38.79 31.46 3.13
C LEU A 751 -39.59 31.08 4.39
N GLY A 752 -39.17 31.52 5.58
CA GLY A 752 -39.83 31.22 6.85
C GLY A 752 -39.61 29.80 7.38
N VAL A 753 -38.73 29.01 6.74
CA VAL A 753 -38.43 27.62 7.12
C VAL A 753 -37.74 27.56 8.49
N VAL A 754 -36.88 28.55 8.79
CA VAL A 754 -36.23 28.67 10.10
C VAL A 754 -37.25 28.75 11.23
N LYS A 755 -38.30 29.56 11.07
CA LYS A 755 -39.35 29.73 12.09
C LYS A 755 -40.10 28.42 12.36
N TRP A 756 -40.36 27.64 11.30
CA TRP A 756 -41.02 26.35 11.41
C TRP A 756 -40.13 25.27 12.06
N LEU A 757 -38.86 25.18 11.68
CA LEU A 757 -37.93 24.27 12.36
C LEU A 757 -37.78 24.65 13.84
N THR A 758 -37.70 25.95 14.13
CA THR A 758 -37.62 26.46 15.50
C THR A 758 -38.84 26.03 16.31
N SER A 759 -40.07 26.14 15.77
CA SER A 759 -41.27 25.73 16.49
C SER A 759 -41.36 24.21 16.69
N LEU A 760 -40.85 23.42 15.73
CA LEU A 760 -40.75 21.97 15.85
C LEU A 760 -39.83 21.60 17.02
N PHE A 761 -38.60 22.14 17.07
CA PHE A 761 -37.69 21.87 18.18
C PHE A 761 -38.16 22.46 19.50
N ALA A 762 -38.82 23.62 19.48
CA ALA A 762 -39.41 24.23 20.67
C ALA A 762 -40.36 23.25 21.36
N HIS A 763 -41.22 22.56 20.60
CA HIS A 763 -42.16 21.59 21.18
C HIS A 763 -41.46 20.42 21.88
N PHE A 764 -40.36 19.91 21.32
CA PHE A 764 -39.58 18.83 21.93
C PHE A 764 -38.74 19.29 23.12
N LEU A 765 -38.25 20.53 23.09
CA LEU A 765 -37.36 21.08 24.11
C LEU A 765 -38.10 21.83 25.23
N GLU A 766 -39.38 22.17 25.04
CA GLU A 766 -40.24 22.88 26.01
C GLU A 766 -40.14 22.30 27.43
N PRO A 767 -40.18 20.97 27.66
CA PRO A 767 -40.08 20.40 29.01
C PRO A 767 -38.77 20.73 29.73
N PHE A 768 -37.71 21.04 28.99
CA PHE A 768 -36.36 21.27 29.51
C PHE A 768 -36.02 22.75 29.65
N THR A 769 -36.83 23.67 29.09
CA THR A 769 -36.58 25.12 29.12
C THR A 769 -36.60 25.74 30.52
N GLY A 770 -37.22 25.08 31.50
CA GLY A 770 -37.32 25.57 32.88
C GLY A 770 -36.00 25.60 33.66
N SER A 771 -34.93 25.00 33.15
CA SER A 771 -33.60 25.08 33.76
C SER A 771 -32.49 24.97 32.71
N PRO A 772 -31.48 25.87 32.72
CA PRO A 772 -30.30 25.73 31.87
C PRO A 772 -29.57 24.39 32.04
N TYR A 773 -29.63 23.81 33.25
CA TYR A 773 -29.05 22.49 33.57
C TYR A 773 -29.78 21.32 32.91
N LEU A 774 -31.02 21.50 32.47
CA LEU A 774 -31.78 20.51 31.73
C LEU A 774 -31.78 20.82 30.24
N PHE A 775 -31.95 22.10 29.87
CA PHE A 775 -32.04 22.54 28.49
C PHE A 775 -30.75 22.25 27.70
N ILE A 776 -29.59 22.66 28.21
CA ILE A 776 -28.33 22.56 27.45
C ILE A 776 -27.94 21.09 27.21
N PRO A 777 -28.01 20.18 28.21
CA PRO A 777 -27.80 18.75 27.96
C PRO A 777 -28.86 18.12 27.06
N ALA A 778 -30.12 18.56 27.14
CA ALA A 778 -31.17 18.09 26.23
C ALA A 778 -30.85 18.46 24.77
N VAL A 779 -30.30 19.65 24.53
CA VAL A 779 -29.78 20.01 23.20
C VAL A 779 -28.65 19.07 22.78
N ALA A 780 -27.62 18.86 23.62
CA ALA A 780 -26.51 17.96 23.33
C ALA A 780 -26.99 16.54 22.93
N VAL A 781 -27.96 16.00 23.66
CA VAL A 781 -28.58 14.70 23.33
C VAL A 781 -29.34 14.76 22.00
N THR A 782 -30.07 15.84 21.74
CA THR A 782 -30.78 16.05 20.47
C THR A 782 -29.79 16.07 19.29
N VAL A 783 -28.64 16.72 19.44
CA VAL A 783 -27.57 16.73 18.43
C VAL A 783 -27.04 15.32 18.18
N PHE A 784 -26.75 14.55 19.23
CA PHE A 784 -26.34 13.15 19.08
C PHE A 784 -27.39 12.30 18.33
N LEU A 785 -28.68 12.49 18.63
CA LEU A 785 -29.76 11.76 17.97
C LEU A 785 -29.88 12.12 16.49
N VAL A 786 -29.80 13.41 16.15
CA VAL A 786 -29.85 13.86 14.76
C VAL A 786 -28.64 13.34 13.97
N THR A 787 -27.46 13.31 14.59
CA THR A 787 -26.21 12.83 13.96
C THR A 787 -26.09 11.31 13.84
N PHE A 788 -27.05 10.54 14.37
CA PHE A 788 -27.20 9.12 14.01
C PHE A 788 -27.76 8.94 12.59
N ILE A 789 -28.58 9.89 12.12
CA ILE A 789 -29.31 9.83 10.86
C ILE A 789 -28.62 10.72 9.81
N VAL A 790 -28.14 11.88 10.23
CA VAL A 790 -27.56 12.93 9.39
C VAL A 790 -26.05 12.96 9.58
N ARG A 791 -25.28 13.02 8.47
CA ARG A 791 -23.83 13.20 8.52
C ARG A 791 -23.45 14.54 9.16
N ASP A 792 -22.28 14.59 9.76
CA ASP A 792 -21.70 15.72 10.53
C ASP A 792 -21.98 17.13 9.97
N ASP A 793 -21.48 17.49 8.79
CA ASP A 793 -21.52 18.88 8.30
C ASP A 793 -22.96 19.41 8.06
N PRO A 794 -23.86 18.69 7.36
CA PRO A 794 -25.26 19.11 7.21
C PRO A 794 -26.05 19.14 8.52
N ALA A 795 -25.77 18.24 9.47
CA ALA A 795 -26.43 18.24 10.79
C ALA A 795 -26.16 19.56 11.52
N VAL A 796 -24.89 20.00 11.55
CA VAL A 796 -24.51 21.25 12.21
C VAL A 796 -25.21 22.43 11.59
N ILE A 797 -25.23 22.54 10.26
CA ILE A 797 -25.90 23.65 9.56
C ILE A 797 -27.39 23.69 9.94
N LEU A 798 -28.08 22.56 9.85
CA LEU A 798 -29.50 22.45 10.17
C LEU A 798 -29.79 22.80 11.63
N LEU A 799 -29.01 22.25 12.56
CA LEU A 799 -29.20 22.43 14.00
C LEU A 799 -28.90 23.85 14.43
N VAL A 800 -27.81 24.46 13.93
CA VAL A 800 -27.46 25.85 14.26
C VAL A 800 -28.55 26.80 13.79
N ILE A 801 -29.00 26.67 12.54
CA ILE A 801 -30.04 27.53 11.98
C ILE A 801 -31.36 27.42 12.75
N SER A 802 -31.72 26.22 13.19
CA SER A 802 -33.02 25.95 13.81
C SER A 802 -33.07 26.19 15.32
N LEU A 803 -31.98 25.94 16.03
CA LEU A 803 -31.94 26.04 17.50
C LEU A 803 -31.41 27.39 17.99
N ALA A 804 -30.61 28.13 17.19
CA ALA A 804 -30.08 29.44 17.62
C ALA A 804 -31.19 30.46 17.99
N PRO A 805 -32.29 30.61 17.21
CA PRO A 805 -33.37 31.54 17.57
C PRO A 805 -34.12 31.16 18.85
N LEU A 806 -34.19 29.86 19.19
CA LEU A 806 -34.81 29.37 20.41
C LEU A 806 -34.05 29.83 21.66
N CYS A 807 -32.73 29.94 21.57
CA CYS A 807 -31.87 30.30 22.70
C CYS A 807 -32.03 31.74 23.14
N GLU A 808 -32.20 32.65 22.17
CA GLU A 808 -32.46 34.06 22.48
C GLU A 808 -33.75 34.22 23.29
N GLN A 809 -34.76 33.39 23.05
CA GLN A 809 -36.03 33.40 23.80
C GLN A 809 -35.87 32.91 25.23
N VAL A 810 -34.96 31.96 25.47
CA VAL A 810 -34.66 31.37 26.79
C VAL A 810 -33.58 32.17 27.55
N GLY A 811 -33.04 33.25 26.97
CA GLY A 811 -32.02 34.07 27.60
C GLY A 811 -30.62 33.47 27.60
N ILE A 812 -30.34 32.54 26.68
CA ILE A 812 -29.04 31.89 26.49
C ILE A 812 -28.33 32.53 25.29
N HIS A 813 -27.07 32.91 25.46
CA HIS A 813 -26.27 33.49 24.39
C HIS A 813 -26.06 32.49 23.23
N PRO A 814 -26.30 32.88 21.96
CA PRO A 814 -26.26 31.96 20.81
C PRO A 814 -24.95 31.19 20.63
N TRP A 815 -23.81 31.79 21.01
CA TRP A 815 -22.50 31.12 21.00
C TRP A 815 -22.48 29.82 21.81
N LEU A 816 -23.16 29.77 22.96
CA LEU A 816 -23.12 28.61 23.84
C LEU A 816 -23.72 27.40 23.14
N LEU A 817 -24.86 27.60 22.47
CA LEU A 817 -25.52 26.57 21.70
C LEU A 817 -24.66 26.13 20.51
N LEU A 818 -24.10 27.08 19.77
CA LEU A 818 -23.17 26.81 18.68
C LEU A 818 -22.02 25.90 19.16
N PHE A 819 -21.39 26.24 20.27
CA PHE A 819 -20.32 25.46 20.88
C PHE A 819 -20.77 24.05 21.29
N VAL A 820 -21.95 23.92 21.91
CA VAL A 820 -22.52 22.62 22.30
C VAL A 820 -22.81 21.75 21.08
N ILE A 821 -23.37 22.33 20.01
CA ILE A 821 -23.62 21.62 18.74
C ILE A 821 -22.30 21.11 18.17
N LEU A 822 -21.29 21.98 18.01
CA LEU A 822 -19.98 21.60 17.49
C LEU A 822 -19.27 20.53 18.33
N LEU A 823 -19.41 20.58 19.66
CA LEU A 823 -18.81 19.59 20.57
C LEU A 823 -19.51 18.23 20.53
N THR A 824 -20.76 18.16 20.05
CA THR A 824 -21.56 16.93 20.06
C THR A 824 -21.94 16.42 18.68
N SER A 825 -21.54 17.13 17.62
CA SER A 825 -21.93 16.83 16.25
C SER A 825 -21.12 15.73 15.56
N ASP A 826 -20.01 15.29 16.16
CA ASP A 826 -19.10 14.30 15.56
C ASP A 826 -19.05 12.99 16.37
N PRO A 827 -20.16 12.26 16.60
CA PRO A 827 -20.09 10.94 17.22
C PRO A 827 -19.47 9.91 16.26
N PHE A 828 -18.84 8.89 16.81
CA PHE A 828 -18.18 7.82 16.05
C PHE A 828 -18.51 6.42 16.60
N PHE A 829 -19.78 6.20 16.96
CA PHE A 829 -20.27 4.88 17.39
C PHE A 829 -20.23 3.88 16.24
N PHE A 830 -20.54 4.35 15.03
CA PHE A 830 -20.42 3.63 13.77
C PHE A 830 -19.39 4.30 12.87
N THR A 831 -18.77 3.51 11.99
CA THR A 831 -17.70 3.97 11.10
C THR A 831 -18.13 5.11 10.17
N TYR A 832 -19.37 5.11 9.67
CA TYR A 832 -19.84 6.12 8.71
C TYR A 832 -20.09 7.52 9.31
N GLN A 833 -20.20 7.65 10.63
CA GLN A 833 -20.66 8.89 11.26
C GLN A 833 -19.61 10.00 11.26
N SER A 834 -18.33 9.63 11.32
CA SER A 834 -17.24 10.57 11.47
C SER A 834 -16.14 10.31 10.43
N PRO A 835 -15.97 11.20 9.44
CA PRO A 835 -14.85 11.16 8.51
C PRO A 835 -13.50 11.22 9.23
N SER A 836 -13.40 12.01 10.31
CA SER A 836 -12.18 12.12 11.12
C SER A 836 -11.80 10.78 11.75
N TYR A 837 -12.78 10.05 12.28
CA TYR A 837 -12.58 8.70 12.80
C TYR A 837 -12.12 7.72 11.70
N LEU A 838 -12.77 7.74 10.53
CA LEU A 838 -12.41 6.87 9.41
C LEU A 838 -10.98 7.11 8.92
N LEU A 839 -10.60 8.38 8.83
CA LEU A 839 -9.24 8.76 8.43
C LEU A 839 -8.21 8.29 9.44
N ALA A 840 -8.49 8.37 10.75
CA ALA A 840 -7.61 7.79 11.78
C ALA A 840 -7.47 6.28 11.62
N TYR A 841 -8.59 5.60 11.36
CA TYR A 841 -8.67 4.15 11.25
C TYR A 841 -7.92 3.63 10.02
N TYR A 842 -8.18 4.22 8.84
CA TYR A 842 -7.61 3.77 7.56
C TYR A 842 -6.19 4.30 7.29
N SER A 843 -5.81 5.49 7.80
CA SER A 843 -4.42 5.99 7.65
C SER A 843 -3.38 5.12 8.36
N THR A 844 -3.82 4.23 9.23
CA THR A 844 -2.97 3.26 9.92
C THR A 844 -3.17 1.83 9.40
N GLU A 845 -3.85 1.66 8.26
CA GLU A 845 -4.22 0.35 7.69
C GLU A 845 -4.91 -0.55 8.74
N GLU A 846 -5.71 0.07 9.61
CA GLU A 846 -6.38 -0.60 10.73
C GLU A 846 -5.42 -1.26 11.75
N ARG A 847 -4.13 -0.92 11.74
CA ARG A 847 -3.11 -1.51 12.63
C ARG A 847 -3.08 -0.87 14.01
N ALA A 848 -3.39 0.43 14.11
CA ALA A 848 -3.30 1.15 15.38
C ALA A 848 -4.38 0.72 16.38
N PHE A 849 -5.64 0.60 15.95
CA PHE A 849 -6.74 0.18 16.80
C PHE A 849 -7.82 -0.53 15.98
N SER A 850 -8.65 -1.33 16.65
CA SER A 850 -9.85 -1.95 16.07
C SER A 850 -11.09 -1.07 16.30
N HIS A 851 -12.12 -1.23 15.47
CA HIS A 851 -13.37 -0.48 15.64
C HIS A 851 -14.02 -0.69 17.02
N ARG A 852 -13.97 -1.92 17.56
CA ARG A 852 -14.47 -2.23 18.91
C ARG A 852 -13.74 -1.47 20.02
N GLN A 853 -12.46 -1.17 19.85
CA GLN A 853 -11.70 -0.32 20.77
C GLN A 853 -12.10 1.15 20.61
N GLY A 854 -12.27 1.62 19.36
CA GLY A 854 -12.79 2.95 19.05
C GLY A 854 -14.17 3.22 19.68
N GLN A 855 -15.10 2.26 19.61
CA GLN A 855 -16.45 2.39 20.21
C GLN A 855 -16.41 2.65 21.72
N LYS A 856 -15.44 2.10 22.45
CA LYS A 856 -15.28 2.39 23.89
C LYS A 856 -14.92 3.85 24.13
N VAL A 857 -14.09 4.41 23.25
CA VAL A 857 -13.72 5.84 23.28
C VAL A 857 -14.89 6.70 22.82
N ALA A 858 -15.72 6.25 21.87
CA ALA A 858 -16.94 6.96 21.46
C ALA A 858 -17.93 7.16 22.63
N ILE A 859 -18.10 6.14 23.47
CA ILE A 859 -18.91 6.23 24.68
C ILE A 859 -18.30 7.23 25.67
N CYS A 860 -16.98 7.18 25.86
CA CYS A 860 -16.28 8.14 26.73
C CYS A 860 -16.42 9.57 26.19
N TYR A 861 -16.26 9.76 24.89
CA TYR A 861 -16.43 11.03 24.20
C TYR A 861 -17.82 11.62 24.47
N ALA A 862 -18.89 10.86 24.24
CA ALA A 862 -20.25 11.33 24.49
C ALA A 862 -20.48 11.70 25.96
N LEU A 863 -19.98 10.89 26.89
CA LEU A 863 -20.08 11.15 28.33
C LEU A 863 -19.31 12.41 28.75
N PHE A 864 -18.07 12.57 28.31
CA PHE A 864 -17.23 13.72 28.66
C PHE A 864 -17.65 14.99 27.93
N ALA A 865 -18.22 14.92 26.73
CA ALA A 865 -18.81 16.07 26.05
C ALA A 865 -19.98 16.64 26.86
N VAL A 866 -20.93 15.78 27.27
CA VAL A 866 -22.06 16.21 28.10
C VAL A 866 -21.59 16.70 29.48
N LEU A 867 -20.65 16.00 30.11
CA LEU A 867 -20.10 16.39 31.41
C LEU A 867 -19.39 17.76 31.34
N ALA A 868 -18.58 17.99 30.30
CA ALA A 868 -17.88 19.25 30.09
C ALA A 868 -18.86 20.42 29.94
N VAL A 869 -19.97 20.21 29.24
CA VAL A 869 -21.05 21.19 29.12
C VAL A 869 -21.71 21.48 30.47
N VAL A 870 -22.14 20.44 31.20
CA VAL A 870 -22.84 20.61 32.50
C VAL A 870 -21.95 21.31 33.53
N VAL A 871 -20.68 20.91 33.63
CA VAL A 871 -19.72 21.51 34.58
C VAL A 871 -19.40 22.96 34.24
N SER A 872 -19.58 23.37 32.97
CA SER A 872 -19.32 24.75 32.52
C SER A 872 -20.48 25.72 32.78
N ILE A 873 -21.68 25.23 33.11
CA ILE A 873 -22.88 26.07 33.32
C ILE A 873 -22.66 27.18 34.38
N PRO A 874 -22.09 26.90 35.58
CA PRO A 874 -21.85 27.95 36.58
C PRO A 874 -20.91 29.04 36.08
N PHE A 875 -19.90 28.67 35.28
CA PHE A 875 -18.99 29.63 34.68
C PHE A 875 -19.71 30.49 33.63
N TRP A 876 -20.53 29.90 32.78
CA TRP A 876 -21.31 30.62 31.77
C TRP A 876 -22.35 31.57 32.39
N GLN A 877 -22.94 31.20 33.53
CA GLN A 877 -23.78 32.11 34.33
C GLN A 877 -22.95 33.28 34.88
N TRP A 878 -21.74 33.01 35.38
CA TRP A 878 -20.85 34.04 35.93
C TRP A 878 -20.41 35.08 34.89
N ILE A 879 -20.06 34.64 33.68
CA ILE A 879 -19.70 35.56 32.58
C ILE A 879 -20.91 36.14 31.83
N GLY A 880 -22.13 35.81 32.24
CA GLY A 880 -23.36 36.39 31.71
C GLY A 880 -23.84 35.82 30.37
N LEU A 881 -23.36 34.65 29.96
CA LEU A 881 -23.86 33.94 28.77
C LEU A 881 -25.20 33.23 29.01
N ILE A 882 -25.55 32.96 30.27
CA ILE A 882 -26.84 32.41 30.69
C ILE A 882 -27.44 33.39 31.69
N ARG A 883 -28.67 33.86 31.41
CA ARG A 883 -29.39 34.80 32.29
C ARG A 883 -30.28 34.11 33.30
#